data_AF-A0A955B3Q6-F1
#
_entry.id   AF-A0A955B3Q6-F1
#
_cell.length_a   1.000
_cell.length_b   1.000
_cell.length_c   1.000
_cell.angle_alpha   90.00
_cell.angle_beta   90.00
_cell.angle_gamma   90.00
#
_symmetry.space_group_name_H-M   'P 1'
#
loop_
_entity.id
_entity.type
_entity.pdbx_description
1 polymer ?
#
loop_
_entity_poly.entity_id
_entity_poly.type
_entity_poly.pdbx_seq_one_letter_code
_entity_poly.pdbx_strand_id
1 'polypeptide(L)'
;SAKYTIGSLAAFLQEPLAVRPAGRMPHLNLKAEEARDIAHYLLQDIHVEPNVAFEYYEGGWDNLPDFSTLKPKATGKCSGFDVLAGERRDQFAMRFTAFLNLSRDGKYRFHLGSDDGSRLLIDGQQVVVNDGILPHSFKSGEAELKAGVHELVVEYFEQGGEESCQVDIEGPGLGRQSVEAFLVLGRDGKVADQNSKPAFELDGALAEQGKSLFASVGCATCHQAAGIPRGASGYAAEPKSLAAMKSTGGCLAETPPAAAPDYALSDAQRTALSAAIGWLQQQTNPPNNDEIIRHTMTAFNCFACHQRGEMGGVERDRDAYFNSDQQEMGDEGRIPPHLTGVGAKLTEGWLKQVFDNGAKDRPYMFTRMPRFGTTNVGQLVSALATADPAALADVKIPEPEIAPRRLKSAGRQLVGASGFSCIKCHTFGGSKATGIQSINMTTMTRRLRPEWFHQYMLNPQAYRPGTRMPAAWPQGQVLLPNVLDGTPDTQIHSVWSYLSDGDKASPPTGLGSDPEELYVIDEAVIYRNFIEGAGPRAIAVGYPEKVNLAFDANNLNIALLWHNAFMDASRHWSGRGQGFQGPLGDNVLRLTANQPFAALADAETSWPTENPRDNGYRFRGYRLGKAERPTFLYEYDGIAIEDFPEAASTEQFSPLRRTLTLTRRGSSAGGKLHYRAAVGDTIEPAEDGWFTINGTWKT
;
A
#
# COMPACT_ATOMS: atom_id res chain seq x y z
N SER A 1 32.96 -1.65 -18.46
CA SER A 1 33.37 -1.82 -17.04
C SER A 1 32.24 -1.54 -16.06
N ALA A 2 31.24 -0.71 -16.38
CA ALA A 2 30.14 -0.29 -15.48
C ALA A 2 29.21 -1.38 -14.89
N LYS A 3 29.45 -2.68 -15.13
CA LYS A 3 28.59 -3.77 -14.64
C LYS A 3 28.94 -4.22 -13.20
N TYR A 4 30.09 -3.78 -12.68
CA TYR A 4 30.67 -4.31 -11.44
C TYR A 4 31.10 -3.21 -10.45
N THR A 5 30.56 -1.99 -10.58
CA THR A 5 30.76 -0.95 -9.57
C THR A 5 29.72 -1.07 -8.45
N ILE A 6 30.02 -0.51 -7.28
CA ILE A 6 29.09 -0.47 -6.14
C ILE A 6 27.77 0.19 -6.53
N GLY A 7 27.82 1.34 -7.22
CA GLY A 7 26.64 2.03 -7.73
C GLY A 7 25.81 1.17 -8.68
N SER A 8 26.45 0.49 -9.65
CA SER A 8 25.73 -0.37 -10.61
C SER A 8 25.06 -1.58 -9.95
N LEU A 9 25.71 -2.19 -8.95
CA LEU A 9 25.15 -3.30 -8.20
C LEU A 9 24.04 -2.83 -7.26
N ALA A 10 24.21 -1.69 -6.58
CA ALA A 10 23.18 -1.10 -5.73
C ALA A 10 21.90 -0.80 -6.54
N ALA A 11 22.03 -0.17 -7.72
CA ALA A 11 20.92 0.07 -8.62
C ALA A 11 20.24 -1.23 -9.09
N PHE A 12 21.03 -2.25 -9.44
CA PHE A 12 20.49 -3.57 -9.76
C PHE A 12 19.75 -4.22 -8.59
N LEU A 13 20.23 -4.10 -7.36
CA LEU A 13 19.58 -4.67 -6.17
C LEU A 13 18.26 -3.95 -5.83
N GLN A 14 18.17 -2.64 -6.09
CA GLN A 14 16.95 -1.86 -5.93
C GLN A 14 15.90 -2.25 -6.97
N GLU A 15 16.26 -2.24 -8.26
CA GLU A 15 15.35 -2.55 -9.37
C GLU A 15 15.89 -3.62 -10.32
N PRO A 16 15.93 -4.90 -9.90
CA PRO A 16 16.53 -5.96 -10.72
C PRO A 16 15.84 -6.15 -12.07
N LEU A 17 14.52 -5.95 -12.11
CA LEU A 17 13.71 -6.14 -13.31
C LEU A 17 13.80 -4.97 -14.30
N ALA A 18 14.22 -3.78 -13.87
CA ALA A 18 14.51 -2.68 -14.80
C ALA A 18 15.75 -3.02 -15.65
N VAL A 19 16.76 -3.62 -15.01
CA VAL A 19 17.99 -4.08 -15.68
C VAL A 19 17.78 -5.37 -16.45
N ARG A 20 17.00 -6.31 -15.88
CA ARG A 20 16.71 -7.61 -16.49
C ARG A 20 15.20 -7.91 -16.46
N PRO A 21 14.42 -7.41 -17.43
CA PRO A 21 12.96 -7.59 -17.46
C PRO A 21 12.49 -9.05 -17.48
N ALA A 22 13.30 -9.95 -18.06
CA ALA A 22 13.05 -11.40 -18.06
C ALA A 22 13.65 -12.14 -16.84
N GLY A 23 14.15 -11.38 -15.86
CA GLY A 23 14.72 -11.92 -14.62
C GLY A 23 13.64 -12.41 -13.66
N ARG A 24 14.07 -13.18 -12.65
CA ARG A 24 13.18 -13.66 -11.57
C ARG A 24 13.47 -13.05 -10.21
N MET A 25 14.48 -12.17 -10.14
CA MET A 25 14.79 -11.48 -8.89
C MET A 25 13.72 -10.42 -8.63
N PRO A 26 12.91 -10.57 -7.57
CA PRO A 26 11.86 -9.60 -7.26
C PRO A 26 12.48 -8.30 -6.75
N HIS A 27 11.69 -7.23 -6.76
CA HIS A 27 12.09 -6.00 -6.10
C HIS A 27 12.03 -6.22 -4.58
N LEU A 28 13.20 -6.27 -3.94
CA LEU A 28 13.37 -6.65 -2.53
C LEU A 28 12.87 -5.59 -1.53
N ASN A 29 12.43 -4.43 -2.02
CA ASN A 29 11.97 -3.32 -1.19
C ASN A 29 13.07 -2.79 -0.26
N LEU A 30 14.29 -2.73 -0.80
CA LEU A 30 15.46 -2.13 -0.18
C LEU A 30 15.38 -0.61 -0.30
N LYS A 31 15.82 0.09 0.75
CA LYS A 31 16.18 1.50 0.67
C LYS A 31 17.48 1.65 -0.12
N ALA A 32 17.77 2.87 -0.57
CA ALA A 32 18.99 3.13 -1.33
C ALA A 32 20.25 2.76 -0.55
N GLU A 33 20.29 3.14 0.73
CA GLU A 33 21.34 2.80 1.69
C GLU A 33 21.48 1.28 1.86
N GLU A 34 20.39 0.55 2.08
CA GLU A 34 20.41 -0.91 2.28
C GLU A 34 20.97 -1.64 1.05
N ALA A 35 20.58 -1.23 -0.16
CA ALA A 35 21.10 -1.80 -1.40
C ALA A 35 22.59 -1.51 -1.59
N ARG A 36 23.05 -0.32 -1.16
CA ARG A 36 24.45 0.09 -1.19
C ARG A 36 25.28 -0.72 -0.20
N ASP A 37 24.81 -0.90 1.03
CA ASP A 37 25.48 -1.71 2.06
C ASP A 37 25.66 -3.16 1.61
N ILE A 38 24.62 -3.74 1.00
CA ILE A 38 24.69 -5.09 0.42
C ILE A 38 25.69 -5.11 -0.74
N ALA A 39 25.69 -4.11 -1.61
CA ALA A 39 26.64 -4.03 -2.71
C ALA A 39 28.10 -3.93 -2.20
N HIS A 40 28.36 -3.11 -1.18
CA HIS A 40 29.67 -3.04 -0.53
C HIS A 40 30.10 -4.39 0.03
N TYR A 41 29.22 -5.07 0.78
CA TYR A 41 29.52 -6.38 1.34
C TYR A 41 29.81 -7.42 0.26
N LEU A 42 29.01 -7.47 -0.80
CA LEU A 42 29.19 -8.43 -1.90
C LEU A 42 30.45 -8.16 -2.75
N LEU A 43 30.92 -6.91 -2.78
CA LEU A 43 32.10 -6.50 -3.53
C LEU A 43 33.35 -6.33 -2.65
N GLN A 44 33.28 -6.65 -1.35
CA GLN A 44 34.38 -6.43 -0.39
C GLN A 44 35.68 -7.14 -0.77
N ASP A 45 35.58 -8.27 -1.48
CA ASP A 45 36.72 -9.07 -1.94
C ASP A 45 37.20 -8.67 -3.35
N ILE A 46 36.52 -7.74 -4.01
CA ILE A 46 36.95 -7.18 -5.29
C ILE A 46 37.88 -5.99 -5.02
N HIS A 47 39.19 -6.25 -5.07
CA HIS A 47 40.19 -5.19 -5.05
C HIS A 47 40.22 -4.48 -6.41
N VAL A 48 39.70 -3.26 -6.46
CA VAL A 48 39.95 -2.34 -7.57
C VAL A 48 41.04 -1.37 -7.12
N GLU A 49 42.21 -1.47 -7.73
CA GLU A 49 43.31 -0.56 -7.44
C GLU A 49 42.88 0.89 -7.68
N PRO A 50 43.15 1.81 -6.75
CA PRO A 50 42.76 3.20 -6.92
C PRO A 50 43.49 3.83 -8.10
N ASN A 51 42.75 4.56 -8.94
CA ASN A 51 43.25 5.23 -10.13
C ASN A 51 42.98 6.75 -10.12
N VAL A 52 42.29 7.26 -9.09
CA VAL A 52 41.95 8.68 -8.91
C VAL A 52 42.29 9.13 -7.49
N ALA A 53 42.90 10.31 -7.36
CA ALA A 53 43.06 11.00 -6.09
C ALA A 53 41.87 11.95 -5.89
N PHE A 54 41.42 12.15 -4.65
CA PHE A 54 40.33 13.07 -4.36
C PHE A 54 40.67 14.03 -3.22
N GLU A 55 40.06 15.20 -3.29
CA GLU A 55 39.94 16.19 -2.23
C GLU A 55 38.45 16.39 -1.93
N TYR A 56 38.05 16.33 -0.67
CA TYR A 56 36.66 16.40 -0.21
C TYR A 56 36.42 17.66 0.62
N TYR A 57 35.30 18.32 0.39
CA TYR A 57 34.92 19.60 0.98
C TYR A 57 33.47 19.55 1.46
N GLU A 58 33.14 20.33 2.50
CA GLU A 58 31.78 20.43 3.03
C GLU A 58 31.25 21.85 2.89
N GLY A 59 30.01 21.99 2.42
CA GLY A 59 29.37 23.27 2.19
C GLY A 59 28.15 23.14 1.28
N GLY A 60 27.22 24.09 1.36
CA GLY A 60 26.10 24.17 0.43
C GLY A 60 26.44 25.15 -0.68
N TRP A 61 26.31 24.74 -1.93
CA TRP A 61 26.53 25.57 -3.10
C TRP A 61 25.38 25.45 -4.09
N ASP A 62 25.09 26.52 -4.82
CA ASP A 62 24.10 26.52 -5.91
C ASP A 62 24.76 26.33 -7.28
N ASN A 63 26.08 26.52 -7.36
CA ASN A 63 26.95 26.37 -8.53
C ASN A 63 28.34 25.94 -8.06
N LEU A 64 29.19 25.45 -8.96
CA LEU A 64 30.53 24.99 -8.64
C LEU A 64 31.33 26.01 -7.81
N PRO A 65 31.87 25.61 -6.65
CA PRO A 65 32.70 26.50 -5.86
C PRO A 65 34.03 26.78 -6.53
N ASP A 66 34.68 27.87 -6.10
CA ASP A 66 36.09 28.09 -6.40
C ASP A 66 36.96 27.22 -5.48
N PHE A 67 37.26 25.99 -5.95
CA PHE A 67 38.09 25.02 -5.24
C PHE A 67 39.48 25.55 -4.85
N SER A 68 40.01 26.56 -5.56
CA SER A 68 41.31 27.16 -5.21
C SER A 68 41.30 27.95 -3.90
N THR A 69 40.10 28.37 -3.46
CA THR A 69 39.89 29.12 -2.21
C THR A 69 39.48 28.23 -1.05
N LEU A 70 39.12 26.96 -1.33
CA LEU A 70 38.63 26.03 -0.33
C LEU A 70 39.77 25.20 0.26
N LYS A 71 39.63 24.88 1.55
CA LYS A 71 40.51 23.93 2.23
C LYS A 71 39.82 22.57 2.29
N PRO A 72 40.43 21.48 1.77
CA PRO A 72 39.82 20.16 1.84
C PRO A 72 39.72 19.69 3.29
N LYS A 73 38.57 19.12 3.63
CA LYS A 73 38.33 18.44 4.90
C LYS A 73 39.03 17.08 4.93
N ALA A 74 39.02 16.36 3.81
CA ALA A 74 39.70 15.08 3.66
C ALA A 74 40.34 14.97 2.28
N THR A 75 41.36 14.13 2.18
CA THR A 75 42.01 13.79 0.91
C THR A 75 42.28 12.29 0.89
N GLY A 76 42.19 11.66 -0.27
CA GLY A 76 42.40 10.22 -0.38
C GLY A 76 42.55 9.76 -1.81
N LYS A 77 42.35 8.46 -1.99
CA LYS A 77 42.36 7.79 -3.29
C LYS A 77 41.12 6.93 -3.41
N CYS A 78 40.55 6.88 -4.60
CA CYS A 78 39.37 6.10 -4.91
C CYS A 78 39.49 5.46 -6.30
N SER A 79 38.57 4.54 -6.60
CA SER A 79 38.40 3.99 -7.94
C SER A 79 37.42 4.87 -8.70
N GLY A 80 37.86 5.50 -9.78
CA GLY A 80 37.03 6.36 -10.61
C GLY A 80 36.57 7.61 -9.89
N PHE A 81 35.41 8.14 -10.30
CA PHE A 81 34.80 9.34 -9.72
C PHE A 81 33.83 8.97 -8.60
N ASP A 82 34.32 8.22 -7.62
CA ASP A 82 33.52 7.74 -6.49
C ASP A 82 33.19 8.89 -5.52
N VAL A 83 32.05 9.54 -5.76
CA VAL A 83 31.52 10.59 -4.88
C VAL A 83 31.19 10.09 -3.48
N LEU A 84 31.08 8.77 -3.30
CA LEU A 84 30.81 8.15 -2.00
C LEU A 84 32.05 8.07 -1.10
N ALA A 85 33.24 8.38 -1.63
CA ALA A 85 34.44 8.54 -0.83
C ALA A 85 34.37 9.78 0.11
N GLY A 86 33.39 10.67 -0.09
CA GLY A 86 33.04 11.75 0.83
C GLY A 86 32.27 11.28 2.07
N GLU A 87 32.35 12.08 3.15
CA GLU A 87 31.70 11.75 4.43
C GLU A 87 30.20 12.05 4.48
N ARG A 88 29.73 13.04 3.70
CA ARG A 88 28.33 13.45 3.63
C ARG A 88 27.68 12.96 2.34
N ARG A 89 26.35 13.03 2.34
CA ARG A 89 25.48 12.72 1.19
C ARG A 89 24.92 13.98 0.53
N ASP A 90 24.78 15.05 1.30
CA ASP A 90 24.34 16.35 0.83
C ASP A 90 25.35 17.42 1.26
N GLN A 91 25.35 18.55 0.57
CA GLN A 91 26.15 19.72 0.92
C GLN A 91 27.64 19.40 1.00
N PHE A 92 28.16 18.82 -0.08
CA PHE A 92 29.57 18.53 -0.21
C PHE A 92 30.08 18.81 -1.62
N ALA A 93 31.40 18.90 -1.74
CA ALA A 93 32.06 19.03 -3.04
C ALA A 93 33.29 18.13 -3.07
N MET A 94 33.66 17.69 -4.27
CA MET A 94 34.83 16.86 -4.51
C MET A 94 35.63 17.34 -5.71
N ARG A 95 36.95 17.28 -5.56
CA ARG A 95 37.90 17.51 -6.64
C ARG A 95 38.69 16.23 -6.87
N PHE A 96 38.44 15.60 -7.99
CA PHE A 96 39.11 14.39 -8.44
C PHE A 96 40.27 14.76 -9.35
N THR A 97 41.44 14.19 -9.12
CA THR A 97 42.64 14.37 -9.94
C THR A 97 43.17 13.01 -10.36
N ALA A 98 43.42 12.84 -11.66
CA ALA A 98 44.01 11.64 -12.23
C ALA A 98 44.82 11.98 -13.48
N PHE A 99 45.48 10.97 -14.03
CA PHE A 99 46.23 11.08 -15.27
C PHE A 99 45.62 10.16 -16.32
N LEU A 100 45.11 10.77 -17.39
CA LEU A 100 44.53 10.11 -18.54
C LEU A 100 45.62 9.70 -19.53
N ASN A 101 45.81 8.40 -19.75
CA ASN A 101 46.81 7.89 -20.69
C ASN A 101 46.14 7.46 -22.01
N LEU A 102 46.45 8.17 -23.09
CA LEU A 102 45.93 7.93 -24.44
C LEU A 102 47.05 7.41 -25.34
N SER A 103 46.79 6.40 -26.17
CA SER A 103 47.82 5.85 -27.07
C SER A 103 47.82 6.48 -28.46
N ARG A 104 46.89 7.39 -28.76
CA ARG A 104 46.72 8.00 -30.08
C ARG A 104 46.51 9.50 -29.98
N ASP A 105 47.09 10.20 -30.96
CA ASP A 105 46.75 11.58 -31.25
C ASP A 105 45.33 11.66 -31.80
N GLY A 106 44.64 12.76 -31.50
CA GLY A 106 43.45 13.19 -32.23
C GLY A 106 42.41 13.87 -31.37
N LYS A 107 41.23 14.04 -31.97
CA LYS A 107 40.09 14.68 -31.34
C LYS A 107 39.29 13.70 -30.48
N TYR A 108 39.24 13.95 -29.19
CA TYR A 108 38.44 13.19 -28.23
C TYR A 108 37.21 14.00 -27.80
N ARG A 109 36.08 13.32 -27.63
CA ARG A 109 34.88 13.89 -27.02
C ARG A 109 34.68 13.26 -25.65
N PHE A 110 34.44 14.10 -24.66
CA PHE A 110 34.14 13.73 -23.29
C PHE A 110 32.67 13.99 -23.00
N HIS A 111 32.05 13.12 -22.22
CA HIS A 111 30.69 13.26 -21.73
C HIS A 111 30.72 13.24 -20.20
N LEU A 112 30.43 14.37 -19.57
CA LEU A 112 30.38 14.53 -18.13
C LEU A 112 28.92 14.46 -17.67
N GLY A 113 28.60 13.52 -16.79
CA GLY A 113 27.29 13.37 -16.18
C GLY A 113 27.38 13.54 -14.67
N SER A 114 26.51 14.37 -14.10
CA SER A 114 26.41 14.56 -12.65
C SER A 114 24.98 14.86 -12.22
N ASP A 115 24.60 14.42 -11.01
CA ASP A 115 23.54 15.07 -10.25
C ASP A 115 24.13 16.36 -9.64
N ASP A 116 23.43 17.48 -9.74
CA ASP A 116 23.97 18.82 -9.55
C ASP A 116 25.22 19.13 -10.41
N GLY A 117 26.16 19.92 -9.90
CA GLY A 117 27.14 20.62 -10.72
C GLY A 117 28.51 19.95 -10.82
N SER A 118 29.06 19.88 -12.03
CA SER A 118 30.40 19.39 -12.31
C SER A 118 31.10 20.07 -13.48
N ARG A 119 32.44 20.07 -13.47
CA ARG A 119 33.27 20.46 -14.62
C ARG A 119 34.45 19.53 -14.81
N LEU A 120 34.83 19.32 -16.06
CA LEU A 120 35.98 18.52 -16.48
C LEU A 120 37.05 19.44 -17.05
N LEU A 121 38.28 19.30 -16.55
CA LEU A 121 39.47 19.93 -17.10
C LEU A 121 40.47 18.89 -17.59
N ILE A 122 41.09 19.13 -18.74
CA ILE A 122 42.19 18.35 -19.29
C ILE A 122 43.39 19.27 -19.47
N ASP A 123 44.55 18.91 -18.89
CA ASP A 123 45.76 19.74 -18.85
C ASP A 123 45.50 21.19 -18.41
N GLY A 124 44.60 21.35 -17.42
CA GLY A 124 44.18 22.65 -16.89
C GLY A 124 43.20 23.44 -17.78
N GLN A 125 42.85 22.95 -18.96
CA GLN A 125 41.84 23.57 -19.83
C GLN A 125 40.46 22.99 -19.56
N GLN A 126 39.45 23.84 -19.36
CA GLN A 126 38.07 23.42 -19.18
C GLN A 126 37.50 22.85 -20.49
N VAL A 127 37.06 21.59 -20.46
CA VAL A 127 36.52 20.86 -21.62
C VAL A 127 35.00 20.73 -21.55
N VAL A 128 34.44 20.43 -20.37
CA VAL A 128 32.99 20.26 -20.17
C VAL A 128 32.56 20.94 -18.88
N VAL A 129 31.39 21.58 -18.91
CA VAL A 129 30.71 22.13 -17.72
C VAL A 129 29.26 21.67 -17.73
N ASN A 130 28.82 21.14 -16.61
CA ASN A 130 27.45 20.77 -16.30
C ASN A 130 27.11 21.32 -14.91
N ASP A 131 26.81 22.62 -14.80
CA ASP A 131 26.75 23.32 -13.51
C ASP A 131 25.31 23.77 -13.15
N GLY A 132 25.03 23.82 -11.85
CA GLY A 132 23.73 24.17 -11.25
C GLY A 132 23.05 23.01 -10.50
N ILE A 133 22.00 23.32 -9.73
CA ILE A 133 21.19 22.33 -9.01
C ILE A 133 20.20 21.69 -9.99
N LEU A 134 20.45 20.44 -10.40
CA LEU A 134 19.80 19.80 -11.53
C LEU A 134 19.81 18.28 -11.33
N PRO A 135 18.73 17.55 -11.70
CA PRO A 135 18.77 16.10 -11.76
C PRO A 135 19.91 15.60 -12.66
N HIS A 136 20.40 14.39 -12.39
CA HIS A 136 21.46 13.76 -13.18
C HIS A 136 21.31 13.95 -14.68
N SER A 137 22.26 14.65 -15.30
CA SER A 137 22.25 14.93 -16.73
C SER A 137 23.65 14.96 -17.33
N PHE A 138 23.75 14.71 -18.65
CA PHE A 138 25.03 14.71 -19.36
C PHE A 138 25.23 15.99 -20.18
N LYS A 139 26.47 16.51 -20.15
CA LYS A 139 27.00 17.48 -21.12
C LYS A 139 28.24 16.92 -21.79
N SER A 140 28.56 17.43 -22.98
CA SER A 140 29.69 16.97 -23.76
C SER A 140 30.57 18.11 -24.23
N GLY A 141 31.85 17.82 -24.41
CA GLY A 141 32.85 18.75 -24.94
C GLY A 141 33.97 18.00 -25.64
N GLU A 142 34.80 18.71 -26.40
CA GLU A 142 35.81 18.11 -27.26
C GLU A 142 37.18 18.73 -26.99
N ALA A 143 38.23 17.91 -27.05
CA ALA A 143 39.62 18.34 -26.94
C ALA A 143 40.50 17.62 -27.96
N GLU A 144 41.45 18.34 -28.55
CA GLU A 144 42.50 17.76 -29.40
C GLU A 144 43.68 17.36 -28.51
N LEU A 145 43.95 16.06 -28.40
CA LEU A 145 44.95 15.52 -27.47
C LEU A 145 46.03 14.74 -28.23
N LYS A 146 47.21 14.63 -27.62
CA LYS A 146 48.33 13.84 -28.15
C LYS A 146 48.32 12.45 -27.53
N ALA A 147 48.98 11.49 -28.17
CA ALA A 147 49.33 10.25 -27.51
C ALA A 147 50.25 10.57 -26.32
N GLY A 148 49.95 10.00 -25.17
CA GLY A 148 50.66 10.21 -23.92
C GLY A 148 49.72 10.45 -22.76
N VAL A 149 50.30 10.98 -21.69
CA VAL A 149 49.62 11.19 -20.42
C VAL A 149 49.18 12.65 -20.30
N HIS A 150 47.90 12.84 -20.03
CA HIS A 150 47.25 14.13 -19.81
C HIS A 150 46.75 14.21 -18.37
N GLU A 151 46.82 15.38 -17.74
CA GLU A 151 46.18 15.59 -16.45
C GLU A 151 44.67 15.71 -16.65
N LEU A 152 43.89 15.01 -15.83
CA LEU A 152 42.43 15.06 -15.81
C LEU A 152 41.96 15.47 -14.43
N VAL A 153 41.17 16.54 -14.37
CA VAL A 153 40.54 17.03 -13.14
C VAL A 153 39.04 17.08 -13.32
N VAL A 154 38.30 16.50 -12.38
CA VAL A 154 36.84 16.67 -12.28
C VAL A 154 36.53 17.34 -10.97
N GLU A 155 35.80 18.44 -11.04
CA GLU A 155 35.30 19.17 -9.89
C GLU A 155 33.78 19.04 -9.86
N TYR A 156 33.25 18.70 -8.70
CA TYR A 156 31.85 18.29 -8.50
C TYR A 156 31.31 18.86 -7.19
N PHE A 157 30.03 19.23 -7.13
CA PHE A 157 29.32 19.49 -5.89
C PHE A 157 27.95 18.83 -5.88
N GLU A 158 27.50 18.49 -4.67
CA GLU A 158 26.17 17.98 -4.36
C GLU A 158 25.50 18.92 -3.37
N GLN A 159 24.36 19.50 -3.75
CA GLN A 159 23.51 20.23 -2.82
C GLN A 159 22.72 19.23 -2.01
N GLY A 160 21.91 18.41 -2.68
CA GLY A 160 21.21 17.29 -2.09
C GLY A 160 20.19 16.64 -3.00
N GLY A 161 19.92 15.36 -2.76
CA GLY A 161 19.21 14.52 -3.71
C GLY A 161 19.89 13.17 -3.86
N GLU A 162 20.03 12.70 -5.10
CA GLU A 162 20.91 11.56 -5.39
C GLU A 162 22.33 12.11 -5.67
N GLU A 163 23.37 11.35 -5.36
CA GLU A 163 24.74 11.79 -5.60
C GLU A 163 25.40 10.93 -6.67
N SER A 164 25.84 11.56 -7.77
CA SER A 164 26.49 10.82 -8.86
C SER A 164 27.39 11.71 -9.72
N CYS A 165 28.52 11.15 -10.15
CA CYS A 165 29.44 11.78 -11.10
C CYS A 165 30.04 10.70 -12.01
N GLN A 166 30.05 10.93 -13.32
CA GLN A 166 30.58 10.01 -14.32
C GLN A 166 31.22 10.78 -15.47
N VAL A 167 32.32 10.24 -16.01
CA VAL A 167 32.93 10.73 -17.25
C VAL A 167 33.09 9.59 -18.25
N ASP A 168 32.54 9.78 -19.44
CA ASP A 168 32.80 8.93 -20.60
C ASP A 168 33.68 9.64 -21.62
N ILE A 169 34.36 8.86 -22.46
CA ILE A 169 35.23 9.30 -23.55
C ILE A 169 34.92 8.54 -24.84
N GLU A 170 34.97 9.22 -25.98
CA GLU A 170 34.98 8.66 -27.35
C GLU A 170 36.05 9.36 -28.19
N GLY A 171 36.63 8.68 -29.18
CA GLY A 171 37.74 9.24 -29.95
C GLY A 171 38.33 8.29 -31.00
N PRO A 172 39.55 8.55 -31.52
CA PRO A 172 40.17 7.79 -32.59
C PRO A 172 40.30 6.28 -32.31
N GLY A 173 39.40 5.49 -32.90
CA GLY A 173 39.30 4.05 -32.69
C GLY A 173 38.82 3.64 -31.29
N LEU A 174 38.13 4.54 -30.59
CA LEU A 174 37.56 4.38 -29.27
C LEU A 174 36.06 4.70 -29.31
N GLY A 175 35.19 3.70 -29.21
CA GLY A 175 33.76 3.92 -28.97
C GLY A 175 33.49 4.47 -27.57
N ARG A 176 32.34 5.12 -27.37
CA ARG A 176 31.96 5.72 -26.07
C ARG A 176 32.05 4.69 -24.94
N GLN A 177 32.85 5.01 -23.93
CA GLN A 177 33.02 4.20 -22.73
C GLN A 177 33.51 5.05 -21.56
N SER A 178 33.46 4.51 -20.34
CA SER A 178 33.98 5.20 -19.14
C SER A 178 35.48 5.53 -19.29
N VAL A 179 35.85 6.76 -18.92
CA VAL A 179 37.24 7.21 -18.96
C VAL A 179 38.11 6.53 -17.89
N GLU A 180 37.50 5.96 -16.85
CA GLU A 180 38.19 5.37 -15.70
C GLU A 180 39.16 4.24 -16.10
N ALA A 181 38.87 3.54 -17.20
CA ALA A 181 39.74 2.50 -17.74
C ALA A 181 41.11 3.03 -18.23
N PHE A 182 41.24 4.35 -18.41
CA PHE A 182 42.42 5.03 -18.92
C PHE A 182 43.12 5.90 -17.87
N LEU A 183 42.64 5.88 -16.62
CA LEU A 183 43.18 6.71 -15.54
C LEU A 183 44.26 5.98 -14.74
N VAL A 184 45.27 6.74 -14.31
CA VAL A 184 46.29 6.34 -13.34
C VAL A 184 46.55 7.46 -12.34
N LEU A 185 47.09 7.11 -11.17
CA LEU A 185 47.41 8.06 -10.09
C LEU A 185 48.65 8.94 -10.34
N GLY A 186 49.50 8.59 -11.31
CA GLY A 186 50.75 9.32 -11.57
C GLY A 186 51.13 9.30 -13.04
N ARG A 187 51.93 10.29 -13.46
CA ARG A 187 52.41 10.43 -14.85
C ARG A 187 53.18 9.22 -15.36
N ASP A 188 53.82 8.46 -14.47
CA ASP A 188 54.59 7.26 -14.80
C ASP A 188 53.75 5.97 -14.79
N GLY A 189 52.44 6.08 -14.49
CA GLY A 189 51.53 4.95 -14.42
C GLY A 189 51.31 4.29 -15.78
N LYS A 190 51.61 2.99 -15.89
CA LYS A 190 51.28 2.20 -17.07
C LYS A 190 49.82 1.73 -16.95
N VAL A 191 48.93 2.28 -17.77
CA VAL A 191 47.63 1.65 -18.03
C VAL A 191 47.89 0.41 -18.89
N ALA A 192 47.20 -0.70 -18.63
CA ALA A 192 47.18 -1.82 -19.58
C ALA A 192 46.72 -1.27 -20.93
N ASP A 193 47.54 -1.38 -21.97
CA ASP A 193 47.29 -0.72 -23.25
C ASP A 193 46.07 -1.33 -23.96
N GLN A 194 44.87 -0.88 -23.57
CA GLN A 194 43.61 -1.30 -24.17
C GLN A 194 43.45 -0.76 -25.60
N ASN A 195 44.30 0.19 -26.00
CA ASN A 195 44.35 0.80 -27.33
C ASN A 195 45.57 0.35 -28.18
N SER A 196 46.41 -0.59 -27.69
CA SER A 196 47.52 -1.22 -28.45
C SER A 196 47.00 -2.06 -29.61
N LYS A 197 45.74 -2.49 -29.51
CA LYS A 197 45.05 -3.14 -30.61
C LYS A 197 45.05 -2.14 -31.78
N PRO A 198 45.43 -2.57 -33.00
CA PRO A 198 45.28 -1.75 -34.19
C PRO A 198 43.92 -1.06 -34.17
N ALA A 199 43.84 0.18 -34.68
CA ALA A 199 42.53 0.79 -34.89
C ALA A 199 41.68 -0.28 -35.59
N PHE A 200 40.50 -0.59 -35.06
CA PHE A 200 39.63 -1.53 -35.73
C PHE A 200 39.30 -0.90 -37.08
N GLU A 201 40.05 -1.31 -38.10
CA GLU A 201 39.76 -0.95 -39.47
C GLU A 201 38.59 -1.83 -39.86
N LEU A 202 37.44 -1.18 -40.01
CA LEU A 202 36.23 -1.84 -40.50
C LEU A 202 36.54 -2.37 -41.90
N ASP A 203 36.86 -3.65 -41.99
CA ASP A 203 36.84 -4.37 -43.25
C ASP A 203 35.38 -4.52 -43.67
N GLY A 204 34.97 -3.74 -44.67
CA GLY A 204 33.61 -3.74 -45.19
C GLY A 204 33.14 -5.12 -45.67
N ALA A 205 34.05 -5.96 -46.17
CA ALA A 205 33.73 -7.31 -46.62
C ALA A 205 33.45 -8.23 -45.42
N LEU A 206 34.28 -8.18 -44.38
CA LEU A 206 34.04 -8.94 -43.14
C LEU A 206 32.81 -8.45 -42.40
N ALA A 207 32.52 -7.14 -42.42
CA ALA A 207 31.30 -6.59 -41.84
C ALA A 207 30.04 -7.10 -42.55
N GLU A 208 30.02 -7.13 -43.89
CA GLU A 208 28.89 -7.67 -44.65
C GLU A 208 28.77 -9.20 -44.51
N GLN A 209 29.90 -9.91 -44.40
CA GLN A 209 29.91 -11.33 -44.06
C GLN A 209 29.35 -11.58 -42.66
N GLY A 210 29.77 -10.78 -41.67
CA GLY A 210 29.27 -10.84 -40.30
C GLY A 210 27.77 -10.56 -40.21
N LYS A 211 27.28 -9.57 -40.98
CA LYS A 211 25.85 -9.26 -41.13
C LYS A 211 25.08 -10.46 -41.70
N SER A 212 25.62 -11.08 -42.75
CA SER A 212 25.05 -12.29 -43.36
C SER A 212 25.03 -13.46 -42.38
N LEU A 213 26.11 -13.65 -41.62
CA LEU A 213 26.22 -14.69 -40.58
C LEU A 213 25.24 -14.45 -39.42
N PHE A 214 25.09 -13.21 -38.96
CA PHE A 214 24.17 -12.87 -37.86
C PHE A 214 22.72 -13.26 -38.19
N ALA A 215 22.31 -13.08 -39.45
CA ALA A 215 21.04 -13.57 -39.94
C ALA A 215 21.03 -15.10 -40.12
N SER A 216 22.04 -15.66 -40.79
CA SER A 216 22.03 -17.07 -41.20
C SER A 216 22.21 -18.05 -40.03
N VAL A 217 22.91 -17.67 -38.95
CA VAL A 217 23.08 -18.48 -37.74
C VAL A 217 21.95 -18.29 -36.72
N GLY A 218 20.93 -17.48 -37.04
CA GLY A 218 19.72 -17.35 -36.24
C GLY A 218 19.75 -16.28 -35.14
N CYS A 219 20.82 -15.49 -35.00
CA CYS A 219 20.88 -14.43 -33.98
C CYS A 219 19.76 -13.40 -34.17
N ALA A 220 19.44 -13.07 -35.42
CA ALA A 220 18.37 -12.13 -35.78
C ALA A 220 16.96 -12.57 -35.33
N THR A 221 16.76 -13.83 -34.98
CA THR A 221 15.47 -14.33 -34.43
C THR A 221 15.15 -13.68 -33.09
N CYS A 222 16.16 -13.47 -32.24
CA CYS A 222 15.98 -12.93 -30.89
C CYS A 222 16.53 -11.52 -30.73
N HIS A 223 17.63 -11.19 -31.42
CA HIS A 223 18.36 -9.93 -31.30
C HIS A 223 18.08 -9.01 -32.50
N GLN A 224 17.94 -7.71 -32.25
CA GLN A 224 17.81 -6.70 -33.31
C GLN A 224 19.18 -6.10 -33.62
N ALA A 225 19.48 -5.95 -34.92
CA ALA A 225 20.69 -5.28 -35.40
C ALA A 225 20.34 -4.29 -36.52
N ALA A 226 21.09 -3.20 -36.63
CA ALA A 226 20.86 -2.18 -37.66
C ALA A 226 20.96 -2.79 -39.07
N GLY A 227 19.93 -2.57 -39.91
CA GLY A 227 19.89 -3.11 -41.27
C GLY A 227 19.59 -4.61 -41.40
N ILE A 228 19.20 -5.28 -40.30
CA ILE A 228 18.68 -6.66 -40.31
C ILE A 228 17.31 -6.66 -39.60
N PRO A 229 16.21 -6.96 -40.29
CA PRO A 229 14.90 -7.11 -39.65
C PRO A 229 14.93 -8.21 -38.59
N ARG A 230 14.31 -7.96 -37.42
CA ARG A 230 14.13 -8.99 -36.40
C ARG A 230 13.29 -10.13 -36.98
N GLY A 231 13.74 -11.37 -36.84
CA GLY A 231 13.15 -12.55 -37.48
C GLY A 231 13.69 -12.88 -38.87
N ALA A 232 14.64 -12.09 -39.42
CA ALA A 232 15.32 -12.42 -40.67
C ALA A 232 16.38 -13.51 -40.46
N SER A 233 15.95 -14.75 -40.17
CA SER A 233 16.82 -15.92 -40.16
C SER A 233 16.29 -17.03 -41.05
N GLY A 234 17.20 -17.89 -41.53
CA GLY A 234 16.85 -19.14 -42.23
C GLY A 234 16.49 -20.29 -41.29
N TYR A 235 16.56 -20.07 -39.96
CA TYR A 235 16.09 -21.04 -38.97
C TYR A 235 14.56 -20.97 -38.89
N ALA A 236 13.90 -22.13 -38.78
CA ALA A 236 12.44 -22.20 -38.70
C ALA A 236 11.89 -21.21 -37.66
N ALA A 237 10.93 -20.39 -38.09
CA ALA A 237 10.44 -19.21 -37.39
C ALA A 237 9.83 -19.48 -36.00
N GLU A 238 9.57 -20.75 -35.65
CA GLU A 238 9.04 -21.14 -34.35
C GLU A 238 9.84 -22.30 -33.74
N PRO A 239 10.39 -22.13 -32.52
CA PRO A 239 10.99 -23.24 -31.80
C PRO A 239 9.93 -24.29 -31.50
N LYS A 240 10.24 -25.58 -31.69
CA LYS A 240 9.31 -26.63 -31.26
C LYS A 240 9.12 -26.54 -29.74
N SER A 241 7.95 -26.92 -29.26
CA SER A 241 7.72 -27.06 -27.82
C SER A 241 8.70 -28.07 -27.21
N LEU A 242 9.01 -27.96 -25.92
CA LEU A 242 9.84 -28.95 -25.22
C LEU A 242 9.27 -30.37 -25.36
N ALA A 243 7.94 -30.51 -25.35
CA ALA A 243 7.26 -31.79 -25.55
C ALA A 243 7.56 -32.42 -26.92
N ALA A 244 7.81 -31.60 -27.95
CA ALA A 244 8.17 -32.09 -29.28
C ALA A 244 9.68 -32.38 -29.45
N MET A 245 10.49 -32.18 -28.40
CA MET A 245 11.93 -32.46 -28.41
C MET A 245 12.23 -33.92 -28.06
N LYS A 246 13.36 -34.45 -28.53
CA LYS A 246 13.83 -35.78 -28.11
C LYS A 246 14.30 -35.73 -26.66
N SER A 247 13.97 -36.75 -25.88
CA SER A 247 14.44 -36.88 -24.49
C SER A 247 15.89 -37.38 -24.39
N THR A 248 16.51 -37.79 -25.50
CA THR A 248 17.90 -38.24 -25.56
C THR A 248 18.60 -37.77 -26.84
N GLY A 249 19.93 -37.67 -26.81
CA GLY A 249 20.77 -37.23 -27.93
C GLY A 249 20.86 -35.71 -28.10
N GLY A 250 21.54 -35.25 -29.14
CA GLY A 250 21.82 -33.82 -29.35
C GLY A 250 22.63 -33.24 -28.18
N CYS A 251 22.19 -32.11 -27.63
CA CYS A 251 22.82 -31.50 -26.45
C CYS A 251 22.62 -32.30 -25.14
N LEU A 252 21.77 -33.33 -25.13
CA LEU A 252 21.58 -34.24 -23.98
C LEU A 252 22.45 -35.51 -24.07
N ALA A 253 23.24 -35.68 -25.13
CA ALA A 253 24.17 -36.80 -25.22
C ALA A 253 25.33 -36.63 -24.23
N GLU A 254 25.96 -37.74 -23.82
CA GLU A 254 27.19 -37.71 -23.01
C GLU A 254 28.31 -36.96 -23.73
N THR A 255 28.38 -37.10 -25.06
CA THR A 255 29.24 -36.31 -25.94
C THR A 255 28.38 -35.71 -27.06
N PRO A 256 28.02 -34.42 -26.98
CA PRO A 256 27.23 -33.76 -28.01
C PRO A 256 27.92 -33.81 -29.38
N PRO A 257 27.18 -34.05 -30.48
CA PRO A 257 27.76 -34.00 -31.83
C PRO A 257 28.18 -32.57 -32.18
N ALA A 258 29.13 -32.40 -33.10
CA ALA A 258 29.65 -31.07 -33.49
C ALA A 258 28.58 -30.07 -34.00
N ALA A 259 27.44 -30.58 -34.47
CA ALA A 259 26.30 -29.76 -34.91
C ALA A 259 25.36 -29.33 -33.76
N ALA A 260 25.58 -29.79 -32.53
CA ALA A 260 24.80 -29.45 -31.35
C ALA A 260 25.65 -28.63 -30.36
N PRO A 261 25.05 -27.68 -29.62
CA PRO A 261 25.75 -26.97 -28.56
C PRO A 261 26.13 -27.92 -27.42
N ASP A 262 27.34 -27.78 -26.90
CA ASP A 262 27.79 -28.43 -25.68
C ASP A 262 27.63 -27.48 -24.49
N TYR A 263 26.65 -27.78 -23.62
CA TYR A 263 26.37 -27.01 -22.41
C TYR A 263 27.10 -27.54 -21.17
N ALA A 264 27.97 -28.55 -21.31
CA ALA A 264 28.67 -29.21 -20.21
C ALA A 264 27.72 -29.70 -19.09
N LEU A 265 26.57 -30.27 -19.48
CA LEU A 265 25.57 -30.79 -18.55
C LEU A 265 26.15 -31.95 -17.72
N SER A 266 25.85 -32.00 -16.43
CA SER A 266 26.17 -33.17 -15.59
C SER A 266 25.21 -34.34 -15.87
N ASP A 267 25.56 -35.55 -15.42
CA ASP A 267 24.68 -36.73 -15.53
C ASP A 267 23.32 -36.49 -14.86
N ALA A 268 23.32 -35.87 -13.67
CA ALA A 268 22.09 -35.55 -12.96
C ALA A 268 21.21 -34.56 -13.74
N GLN A 269 21.82 -33.55 -14.37
CA GLN A 269 21.10 -32.58 -15.21
C GLN A 269 20.55 -33.24 -16.48
N ARG A 270 21.33 -34.08 -17.16
CA ARG A 270 20.86 -34.86 -18.32
C ARG A 270 19.67 -35.71 -17.95
N THR A 271 19.77 -36.51 -16.90
CA THR A 271 18.67 -37.38 -16.43
C THR A 271 17.42 -36.56 -16.08
N ALA A 272 17.57 -35.44 -15.37
CA ALA A 272 16.44 -34.58 -15.02
C ALA A 272 15.77 -33.97 -16.26
N LEU A 273 16.53 -33.48 -17.23
CA LEU A 273 16.01 -32.89 -18.48
C LEU A 273 15.33 -33.95 -19.34
N SER A 274 15.93 -35.13 -19.49
CA SER A 274 15.33 -36.27 -20.19
C SER A 274 14.01 -36.68 -19.56
N ALA A 275 13.95 -36.77 -18.23
CA ALA A 275 12.73 -37.07 -17.49
C ALA A 275 11.67 -35.98 -17.67
N ALA A 276 12.05 -34.70 -17.61
CA ALA A 276 11.13 -33.58 -17.81
C ALA A 276 10.54 -33.54 -19.22
N ILE A 277 11.36 -33.77 -20.26
CA ILE A 277 10.88 -33.87 -21.66
C ILE A 277 9.95 -35.08 -21.81
N GLY A 278 10.34 -36.25 -21.27
CA GLY A 278 9.52 -37.44 -21.29
C GLY A 278 8.17 -37.26 -20.58
N TRP A 279 8.17 -36.55 -19.46
CA TRP A 279 6.93 -36.18 -18.75
C TRP A 279 6.07 -35.24 -19.61
N LEU A 280 6.64 -34.18 -20.18
CA LEU A 280 5.92 -33.25 -21.06
C LEU A 280 5.35 -33.91 -22.32
N GLN A 281 5.98 -34.97 -22.82
CA GLN A 281 5.48 -35.78 -23.94
C GLN A 281 4.25 -36.62 -23.59
N GLN A 282 4.14 -37.03 -22.33
CA GLN A 282 3.04 -37.85 -21.83
C GLN A 282 1.89 -37.01 -21.26
N GLN A 283 2.17 -35.77 -20.86
CA GLN A 283 1.19 -34.87 -20.25
C GLN A 283 0.21 -34.33 -21.30
N THR A 284 -1.00 -34.87 -21.33
CA THR A 284 -2.08 -34.43 -22.23
C THR A 284 -2.89 -33.24 -21.70
N ASN A 285 -2.72 -32.92 -20.41
CA ASN A 285 -3.49 -31.88 -19.72
C ASN A 285 -2.57 -30.79 -19.15
N PRO A 286 -3.04 -29.53 -19.08
CA PRO A 286 -2.32 -28.47 -18.38
C PRO A 286 -2.15 -28.81 -16.88
N PRO A 287 -1.10 -28.27 -16.22
CA PRO A 287 -0.89 -28.51 -14.79
C PRO A 287 -2.09 -28.02 -13.97
N ASN A 288 -2.44 -28.78 -12.93
CA ASN A 288 -3.50 -28.37 -12.02
C ASN A 288 -3.01 -27.25 -11.07
N ASN A 289 -3.94 -26.66 -10.31
CA ASN A 289 -3.61 -25.53 -9.44
C ASN A 289 -2.55 -25.87 -8.37
N ASP A 290 -2.56 -27.07 -7.79
CA ASP A 290 -1.56 -27.47 -6.79
C ASP A 290 -0.16 -27.61 -7.39
N GLU A 291 -0.06 -28.11 -8.63
CA GLU A 291 1.18 -28.16 -9.39
C GLU A 291 1.70 -26.75 -9.70
N ILE A 292 0.82 -25.85 -10.16
CA ILE A 292 1.15 -24.43 -10.41
C ILE A 292 1.66 -23.76 -9.12
N ILE A 293 0.95 -23.97 -8.00
CA ILE A 293 1.32 -23.37 -6.70
C ILE A 293 2.70 -23.87 -6.27
N ARG A 294 2.91 -25.18 -6.23
CA ARG A 294 4.18 -25.78 -5.80
C ARG A 294 5.34 -25.33 -6.69
N HIS A 295 5.18 -25.42 -8.01
CA HIS A 295 6.22 -25.04 -8.94
C HIS A 295 6.59 -23.56 -8.80
N THR A 296 5.58 -22.67 -8.74
CA THR A 296 5.83 -21.23 -8.64
C THR A 296 6.43 -20.84 -7.29
N MET A 297 5.94 -21.40 -6.18
CA MET A 297 6.52 -21.15 -4.85
C MET A 297 7.99 -21.62 -4.75
N THR A 298 8.34 -22.75 -5.38
CA THR A 298 9.74 -23.19 -5.46
C THR A 298 10.57 -22.28 -6.36
N ALA A 299 10.07 -21.93 -7.55
CA ALA A 299 10.80 -21.12 -8.52
C ALA A 299 11.13 -19.71 -8.01
N PHE A 300 10.28 -19.15 -7.14
CA PHE A 300 10.47 -17.83 -6.52
C PHE A 300 10.96 -17.90 -5.06
N ASN A 301 11.37 -19.08 -4.60
CA ASN A 301 11.93 -19.31 -3.27
C ASN A 301 11.00 -18.88 -2.10
N CYS A 302 9.69 -18.95 -2.30
CA CYS A 302 8.70 -18.60 -1.27
C CYS A 302 8.83 -19.50 -0.03
N PHE A 303 9.26 -20.75 -0.22
CA PHE A 303 9.41 -21.74 0.86
C PHE A 303 10.52 -21.41 1.87
N ALA A 304 11.45 -20.49 1.54
CA ALA A 304 12.48 -20.04 2.48
C ALA A 304 11.92 -19.19 3.64
N CYS A 305 10.70 -18.66 3.48
CA CYS A 305 10.04 -17.81 4.47
C CYS A 305 8.69 -18.39 4.89
N HIS A 306 7.95 -18.97 3.94
CA HIS A 306 6.60 -19.44 4.15
C HIS A 306 6.54 -20.96 4.13
N GLN A 307 5.71 -21.53 5.00
CA GLN A 307 5.37 -22.93 4.94
C GLN A 307 3.99 -23.10 4.28
N ARG A 308 3.82 -24.17 3.48
CA ARG A 308 2.53 -24.62 2.94
C ARG A 308 2.50 -26.14 2.92
N GLY A 309 1.54 -26.70 3.65
CA GLY A 309 1.49 -28.12 3.98
C GLY A 309 2.71 -28.49 4.81
N GLU A 310 3.44 -29.50 4.35
CA GLU A 310 4.67 -29.98 4.98
C GLU A 310 5.94 -29.34 4.38
N MET A 311 5.79 -28.41 3.42
CA MET A 311 6.93 -27.81 2.71
C MET A 311 7.23 -26.40 3.18
N GLY A 312 8.52 -26.11 3.34
CA GLY A 312 9.06 -24.78 3.64
C GLY A 312 8.92 -24.37 5.10
N GLY A 313 9.04 -23.06 5.33
CA GLY A 313 9.14 -22.47 6.65
C GLY A 313 10.55 -21.97 6.94
N VAL A 314 10.68 -21.19 8.02
CA VAL A 314 11.96 -20.61 8.40
C VAL A 314 12.88 -21.69 8.97
N GLU A 315 14.05 -21.85 8.34
CA GLU A 315 15.09 -22.77 8.79
C GLU A 315 15.68 -22.33 10.14
N ARG A 316 16.13 -23.29 10.97
CA ARG A 316 16.71 -22.99 12.29
C ARG A 316 17.87 -22.01 12.22
N ASP A 317 18.74 -22.14 11.22
CA ASP A 317 19.91 -21.28 11.06
C ASP A 317 19.55 -19.84 10.66
N ARG A 318 18.33 -19.62 10.15
CA ARG A 318 17.83 -18.30 9.76
C ARG A 318 16.90 -17.69 10.80
N ASP A 319 16.38 -18.47 11.74
CA ASP A 319 15.34 -18.09 12.69
C ASP A 319 15.69 -16.82 13.48
N ALA A 320 16.95 -16.67 13.90
CA ALA A 320 17.43 -15.52 14.67
C ALA A 320 17.36 -14.18 13.92
N TYR A 321 17.26 -14.19 12.59
CA TYR A 321 17.14 -12.97 11.79
C TYR A 321 15.70 -12.47 11.65
N PHE A 322 14.71 -13.30 12.01
CA PHE A 322 13.30 -12.92 11.99
C PHE A 322 12.90 -12.27 13.30
N ASN A 323 12.76 -10.94 13.27
CA ASN A 323 12.57 -10.09 14.44
C ASN A 323 11.29 -9.23 14.32
N SER A 324 10.85 -8.70 15.45
CA SER A 324 9.66 -7.86 15.58
C SER A 324 9.82 -6.85 16.71
N ASP A 325 9.14 -5.71 16.61
CA ASP A 325 9.00 -4.74 17.70
C ASP A 325 7.85 -5.10 18.68
N GLN A 326 7.17 -6.23 18.47
CA GLN A 326 6.13 -6.80 19.35
C GLN A 326 6.59 -8.17 19.88
N GLN A 327 7.58 -8.17 20.78
CA GLN A 327 8.20 -9.41 21.28
C GLN A 327 7.21 -10.34 21.99
N GLU A 328 6.18 -9.78 22.63
CA GLU A 328 5.11 -10.49 23.32
C GLU A 328 4.26 -11.38 22.39
N MET A 329 4.28 -11.10 21.08
CA MET A 329 3.63 -11.94 20.06
C MET A 329 4.44 -13.21 19.72
N GLY A 330 5.72 -13.28 20.13
CA GLY A 330 6.60 -14.41 19.83
C GLY A 330 6.67 -14.71 18.33
N ASP A 331 6.64 -16.00 17.98
CA ASP A 331 6.67 -16.46 16.58
C ASP A 331 5.56 -15.85 15.73
N GLU A 332 4.41 -15.50 16.33
CA GLU A 332 3.32 -14.91 15.58
C GLU A 332 3.60 -13.49 15.08
N GLY A 333 4.46 -12.77 15.81
CA GLY A 333 4.88 -11.40 15.53
C GLY A 333 6.10 -11.32 14.62
N ARG A 334 6.93 -12.37 14.55
CA ARG A 334 8.22 -12.34 13.83
C ARG A 334 8.30 -13.25 12.60
N ILE A 335 7.56 -14.38 12.57
CA ILE A 335 7.62 -15.35 11.47
C ILE A 335 6.53 -15.07 10.41
N PRO A 336 6.88 -15.09 9.10
CA PRO A 336 5.90 -14.95 8.02
C PRO A 336 4.76 -15.98 8.11
N PRO A 337 3.55 -15.62 7.64
CA PRO A 337 2.40 -16.50 7.80
C PRO A 337 2.55 -17.80 7.01
N HIS A 338 1.97 -18.86 7.56
CA HIS A 338 1.68 -20.07 6.83
C HIS A 338 0.74 -19.78 5.64
N LEU A 339 0.98 -20.44 4.51
CA LEU A 339 0.23 -20.23 3.28
C LEU A 339 -0.73 -21.38 2.95
N THR A 340 -0.87 -22.41 3.78
CA THR A 340 -1.96 -23.41 3.61
C THR A 340 -3.32 -22.74 3.71
N GLY A 341 -4.17 -22.96 2.71
CA GLY A 341 -5.53 -22.40 2.68
C GLY A 341 -5.56 -20.87 2.51
N VAL A 342 -4.45 -20.23 2.14
CA VAL A 342 -4.37 -18.77 2.06
C VAL A 342 -5.33 -18.18 1.03
N GLY A 343 -5.64 -18.90 -0.06
CA GLY A 343 -6.62 -18.47 -1.05
C GLY A 343 -8.08 -18.60 -0.59
N ALA A 344 -8.36 -19.43 0.42
CA ALA A 344 -9.64 -19.44 1.12
C ALA A 344 -9.74 -18.28 2.11
N LYS A 345 -8.60 -17.91 2.70
CA LYS A 345 -8.49 -16.81 3.65
C LYS A 345 -8.58 -15.44 3.00
N LEU A 346 -7.74 -15.19 2.00
CA LEU A 346 -7.58 -13.89 1.37
C LEU A 346 -8.42 -13.79 0.09
N THR A 347 -8.92 -12.58 -0.20
CA THR A 347 -9.53 -12.29 -1.50
C THR A 347 -8.47 -12.31 -2.60
N GLU A 348 -8.87 -12.64 -3.83
CA GLU A 348 -7.93 -12.64 -4.97
C GLU A 348 -7.32 -11.25 -5.20
N GLY A 349 -8.15 -10.19 -5.06
CA GLY A 349 -7.69 -8.81 -5.13
C GLY A 349 -6.62 -8.48 -4.07
N TRP A 350 -6.79 -8.99 -2.85
CA TRP A 350 -5.79 -8.78 -1.79
C TRP A 350 -4.50 -9.56 -2.03
N LEU A 351 -4.59 -10.81 -2.50
CA LEU A 351 -3.41 -11.58 -2.92
C LEU A 351 -2.63 -10.83 -4.00
N LYS A 352 -3.33 -10.33 -5.03
CA LYS A 352 -2.73 -9.50 -6.08
C LYS A 352 -1.99 -8.30 -5.50
N GLN A 353 -2.63 -7.55 -4.60
CA GLN A 353 -2.03 -6.39 -3.95
C GLN A 353 -0.75 -6.75 -3.17
N VAL A 354 -0.76 -7.86 -2.43
CA VAL A 354 0.39 -8.33 -1.64
C VAL A 354 1.55 -8.75 -2.55
N PHE A 355 1.30 -9.47 -3.65
CA PHE A 355 2.36 -9.89 -4.56
C PHE A 355 2.93 -8.72 -5.40
N ASP A 356 2.12 -7.72 -5.74
CA ASP A 356 2.57 -6.53 -6.47
C ASP A 356 3.36 -5.56 -5.59
N ASN A 357 2.92 -5.33 -4.35
CA ASN A 357 3.43 -4.22 -3.52
C ASN A 357 4.23 -4.68 -2.29
N GLY A 358 4.27 -5.99 -2.04
CA GLY A 358 4.74 -6.56 -0.78
C GLY A 358 3.68 -6.48 0.32
N ALA A 359 3.86 -7.26 1.39
CA ALA A 359 2.99 -7.26 2.56
C ALA A 359 3.36 -6.13 3.53
N LYS A 360 2.36 -5.33 3.96
CA LYS A 360 2.55 -4.24 4.94
C LYS A 360 1.57 -4.28 6.12
N ASP A 361 0.67 -5.27 6.14
CA ASP A 361 -0.43 -5.36 7.12
C ASP A 361 0.02 -5.76 8.53
N ARG A 362 1.28 -6.18 8.65
CA ARG A 362 1.95 -6.57 9.89
C ARG A 362 3.11 -5.60 10.13
N PRO A 363 2.83 -4.33 10.50
CA PRO A 363 3.86 -3.30 10.62
C PRO A 363 4.92 -3.62 11.67
N TYR A 364 4.59 -4.52 12.59
CA TYR A 364 5.48 -5.01 13.65
C TYR A 364 6.54 -6.01 13.18
N MET A 365 6.47 -6.54 11.96
CA MET A 365 7.47 -7.46 11.42
C MET A 365 8.63 -6.70 10.76
N PHE A 366 9.87 -7.05 11.09
CA PHE A 366 11.04 -6.46 10.39
C PHE A 366 11.30 -7.11 9.03
N THR A 367 10.92 -8.38 8.88
CA THR A 367 11.01 -9.09 7.59
C THR A 367 10.05 -8.49 6.57
N ARG A 368 10.58 -8.11 5.40
CA ARG A 368 9.80 -7.54 4.30
C ARG A 368 9.55 -8.59 3.22
N MET A 369 8.29 -8.73 2.79
CA MET A 369 7.96 -9.58 1.65
C MET A 369 8.38 -8.87 0.35
N PRO A 370 9.15 -9.54 -0.54
CA PRO A 370 9.51 -8.96 -1.84
C PRO A 370 8.30 -8.65 -2.72
N ARG A 371 8.48 -7.69 -3.63
CA ARG A 371 7.51 -7.35 -4.67
C ARG A 371 7.80 -8.21 -5.91
N PHE A 372 7.03 -9.28 -6.07
CA PHE A 372 7.21 -10.22 -7.18
C PHE A 372 6.58 -9.73 -8.47
N GLY A 373 5.47 -8.98 -8.37
CA GLY A 373 4.70 -8.48 -9.51
C GLY A 373 3.87 -9.55 -10.20
N THR A 374 2.64 -9.22 -10.60
CA THR A 374 1.72 -10.17 -11.24
C THR A 374 2.19 -10.69 -12.58
N THR A 375 3.10 -9.99 -13.27
CA THR A 375 3.76 -10.50 -14.48
C THR A 375 4.52 -11.80 -14.21
N ASN A 376 5.10 -11.93 -13.01
CA ASN A 376 5.89 -13.10 -12.62
C ASN A 376 5.05 -14.17 -11.92
N VAL A 377 4.13 -13.77 -11.04
CA VAL A 377 3.41 -14.68 -10.13
C VAL A 377 1.88 -14.62 -10.26
N GLY A 378 1.33 -14.02 -11.33
CA GLY A 378 -0.13 -13.91 -11.53
C GLY A 378 -0.84 -15.26 -11.56
N GLN A 379 -0.22 -16.28 -12.17
CA GLN A 379 -0.78 -17.64 -12.18
C GLN A 379 -0.84 -18.26 -10.78
N LEU A 380 0.10 -17.93 -9.89
CA LEU A 380 0.06 -18.38 -8.49
C LEU A 380 -1.12 -17.76 -7.75
N VAL A 381 -1.41 -16.47 -7.99
CA VAL A 381 -2.56 -15.77 -7.38
C VAL A 381 -3.86 -16.48 -7.75
N SER A 382 -4.11 -16.71 -9.03
CA SER A 382 -5.34 -17.37 -9.50
C SER A 382 -5.42 -18.84 -9.07
N ALA A 383 -4.30 -19.55 -9.06
CA ALA A 383 -4.25 -20.94 -8.59
C ALA A 383 -4.60 -21.05 -7.10
N LEU A 384 -4.03 -20.19 -6.24
CA LEU A 384 -4.39 -20.12 -4.82
C LEU A 384 -5.87 -19.78 -4.63
N ALA A 385 -6.35 -18.74 -5.33
CA ALA A 385 -7.71 -18.24 -5.21
C ALA A 385 -8.77 -19.25 -5.70
N THR A 386 -8.38 -20.23 -6.52
CA THR A 386 -9.26 -21.30 -7.03
C THR A 386 -9.14 -22.58 -6.21
N ALA A 387 -7.92 -23.02 -5.86
CA ALA A 387 -7.71 -24.28 -5.17
C ALA A 387 -8.18 -24.26 -3.71
N ASP A 388 -7.83 -23.21 -2.97
CA ASP A 388 -7.99 -23.19 -1.52
C ASP A 388 -9.46 -23.07 -1.05
N PRO A 389 -10.35 -22.26 -1.69
CA PRO A 389 -11.73 -22.10 -1.21
C PRO A 389 -12.58 -23.38 -1.20
N ALA A 390 -12.19 -24.43 -1.93
CA ALA A 390 -12.92 -25.69 -1.94
C ALA A 390 -13.13 -26.28 -0.53
N ALA A 391 -12.19 -26.04 0.39
CA ALA A 391 -12.30 -26.48 1.78
C ALA A 391 -13.41 -25.78 2.59
N LEU A 392 -13.94 -24.65 2.09
CA LEU A 392 -15.00 -23.86 2.72
C LEU A 392 -16.28 -23.81 1.87
N ALA A 393 -16.41 -24.64 0.84
CA ALA A 393 -17.54 -24.57 -0.10
C ALA A 393 -18.91 -24.79 0.57
N ASP A 394 -18.95 -25.58 1.65
CA ASP A 394 -20.18 -25.88 2.39
C ASP A 394 -20.50 -24.87 3.51
N VAL A 395 -19.63 -23.89 3.74
CA VAL A 395 -19.84 -22.86 4.76
C VAL A 395 -20.87 -21.86 4.27
N LYS A 396 -22.06 -21.88 4.90
CA LYS A 396 -23.10 -20.89 4.64
C LYS A 396 -22.96 -19.72 5.61
N ILE A 397 -22.91 -18.51 5.07
CA ILE A 397 -22.97 -17.30 5.89
C ILE A 397 -24.44 -17.01 6.19
N PRO A 398 -24.84 -16.95 7.47
CA PRO A 398 -26.19 -16.57 7.85
C PRO A 398 -26.49 -15.14 7.38
N GLU A 399 -27.71 -14.89 6.89
CA GLU A 399 -28.25 -13.56 6.63
C GLU A 399 -29.38 -13.30 7.63
N PRO A 400 -29.10 -12.72 8.79
CA PRO A 400 -30.12 -12.50 9.81
C PRO A 400 -31.11 -11.41 9.36
N GLU A 401 -32.40 -11.64 9.61
CA GLU A 401 -33.48 -10.65 9.40
C GLU A 401 -33.47 -9.55 10.47
N ILE A 402 -32.33 -8.86 10.59
CA ILE A 402 -32.09 -7.79 11.57
C ILE A 402 -31.68 -6.54 10.81
N ALA A 403 -32.27 -5.39 11.18
CA ALA A 403 -31.96 -4.11 10.56
C ALA A 403 -30.43 -3.85 10.53
N PRO A 404 -29.83 -3.46 9.38
CA PRO A 404 -28.38 -3.33 9.23
C PRO A 404 -27.71 -2.44 10.28
N ARG A 405 -28.40 -1.38 10.74
CA ARG A 405 -27.89 -0.51 11.81
C ARG A 405 -27.74 -1.26 13.14
N ARG A 406 -28.75 -2.05 13.52
CA ARG A 406 -28.73 -2.87 14.75
C ARG A 406 -27.64 -3.93 14.71
N LEU A 407 -27.42 -4.56 13.55
CA LEU A 407 -26.28 -5.47 13.34
C LEU A 407 -24.94 -4.76 13.56
N LYS A 408 -24.74 -3.59 12.93
CA LYS A 408 -23.49 -2.84 13.08
C LYS A 408 -23.26 -2.33 14.50
N SER A 409 -24.32 -1.87 15.19
CA SER A 409 -24.27 -1.46 16.60
C SER A 409 -23.83 -2.61 17.50
N ALA A 410 -24.44 -3.79 17.34
CA ALA A 410 -24.03 -4.98 18.08
C ALA A 410 -22.58 -5.38 17.75
N GLY A 411 -22.19 -5.37 16.48
CA GLY A 411 -20.81 -5.63 16.06
C GLY A 411 -19.80 -4.69 16.72
N ARG A 412 -20.11 -3.39 16.78
CA ARG A 412 -19.29 -2.38 17.47
C ARG A 412 -19.16 -2.69 18.97
N GLN A 413 -20.26 -3.05 19.63
CA GLN A 413 -20.26 -3.45 21.05
C GLN A 413 -19.40 -4.71 21.28
N LEU A 414 -19.52 -5.71 20.42
CA LEU A 414 -18.78 -6.97 20.51
C LEU A 414 -17.27 -6.78 20.30
N VAL A 415 -16.87 -5.88 19.40
CA VAL A 415 -15.45 -5.55 19.16
C VAL A 415 -14.86 -4.72 20.31
N GLY A 416 -15.67 -3.87 20.94
CA GLY A 416 -15.25 -2.95 22.00
C GLY A 416 -14.99 -3.60 23.37
N ALA A 417 -14.67 -2.76 24.36
CA ALA A 417 -14.32 -3.17 25.73
C ALA A 417 -15.45 -3.89 26.47
N SER A 418 -16.71 -3.58 26.15
CA SER A 418 -17.91 -4.21 26.71
C SER A 418 -18.27 -5.57 26.10
N GLY A 419 -17.55 -5.99 25.06
CA GLY A 419 -17.75 -7.25 24.36
C GLY A 419 -16.56 -8.19 24.52
N PHE A 420 -16.05 -8.71 23.40
CA PHE A 420 -14.87 -9.58 23.37
C PHE A 420 -13.55 -8.83 23.49
N SER A 421 -13.56 -7.49 23.62
CA SER A 421 -12.36 -6.67 23.81
C SER A 421 -11.29 -6.87 22.72
N CYS A 422 -11.71 -7.01 21.45
CA CYS A 422 -10.80 -7.14 20.31
C CYS A 422 -9.77 -5.99 20.25
N ILE A 423 -10.19 -4.81 20.69
CA ILE A 423 -9.37 -3.60 20.80
C ILE A 423 -8.17 -3.68 21.78
N LYS A 424 -8.08 -4.73 22.59
CA LYS A 424 -6.88 -4.98 23.43
C LYS A 424 -5.70 -5.47 22.61
N CYS A 425 -5.95 -6.11 21.47
CA CYS A 425 -4.90 -6.68 20.64
C CYS A 425 -4.89 -6.11 19.23
N HIS A 426 -6.00 -5.60 18.71
CA HIS A 426 -6.07 -5.09 17.34
C HIS A 426 -6.15 -3.57 17.30
N THR A 427 -5.32 -2.97 16.45
CA THR A 427 -5.45 -1.56 16.08
C THR A 427 -6.73 -1.32 15.29
N PHE A 428 -7.20 -0.08 15.24
CA PHE A 428 -8.42 0.29 14.52
C PHE A 428 -8.26 1.66 13.84
N GLY A 429 -8.21 1.68 12.51
CA GLY A 429 -7.96 2.91 11.76
C GLY A 429 -6.60 3.50 12.15
N GLY A 430 -6.58 4.77 12.60
CA GLY A 430 -5.38 5.42 13.13
C GLY A 430 -5.12 5.19 14.62
N SER A 431 -6.00 4.47 15.33
CA SER A 431 -5.94 4.32 16.78
C SER A 431 -5.16 3.07 17.18
N LYS A 432 -4.25 3.25 18.15
CA LYS A 432 -3.51 2.15 18.79
C LYS A 432 -4.45 1.28 19.61
N ALA A 433 -4.16 -0.02 19.65
CA ALA A 433 -4.82 -0.94 20.56
C ALA A 433 -4.45 -0.61 22.01
N THR A 434 -5.27 -1.02 22.97
CA THR A 434 -4.98 -0.80 24.40
C THR A 434 -3.92 -1.75 24.97
N GLY A 435 -3.43 -2.70 24.17
CA GLY A 435 -2.39 -3.66 24.53
C GLY A 435 -1.47 -3.95 23.34
N ILE A 436 -1.49 -5.17 22.82
CA ILE A 436 -0.66 -5.59 21.68
C ILE A 436 -1.11 -4.85 20.42
N GLN A 437 -0.19 -4.47 19.54
CA GLN A 437 -0.47 -3.71 18.32
C GLN A 437 -0.63 -4.62 17.08
N SER A 438 -1.57 -5.56 17.12
CA SER A 438 -1.85 -6.47 15.99
C SER A 438 -2.57 -5.77 14.83
N ILE A 439 -2.80 -6.56 13.77
CA ILE A 439 -3.34 -6.15 12.46
C ILE A 439 -4.59 -5.25 12.61
N ASN A 440 -4.62 -4.16 11.85
CA ASN A 440 -5.71 -3.20 11.86
C ASN A 440 -7.05 -3.79 11.41
N MET A 441 -8.06 -3.73 12.29
CA MET A 441 -9.39 -4.28 12.05
C MET A 441 -10.15 -3.63 10.90
N THR A 442 -9.89 -2.36 10.54
CA THR A 442 -10.60 -1.70 9.42
C THR A 442 -10.23 -2.27 8.05
N THR A 443 -9.21 -3.13 7.99
CA THR A 443 -8.79 -3.81 6.76
C THR A 443 -9.42 -5.19 6.55
N MET A 444 -10.07 -5.76 7.58
CA MET A 444 -10.42 -7.19 7.63
C MET A 444 -11.33 -7.62 6.48
N THR A 445 -12.39 -6.88 6.21
CA THR A 445 -13.39 -7.21 5.18
C THR A 445 -12.91 -6.96 3.75
N ARG A 446 -11.85 -6.14 3.57
CA ARG A 446 -11.18 -5.96 2.27
C ARG A 446 -10.26 -7.14 1.95
N ARG A 447 -9.57 -7.65 2.98
CA ARG A 447 -8.55 -8.69 2.81
C ARG A 447 -9.09 -10.10 2.92
N LEU A 448 -10.05 -10.35 3.81
CA LEU A 448 -10.54 -11.68 4.15
C LEU A 448 -11.76 -12.06 3.31
N ARG A 449 -11.97 -13.36 3.10
CA ARG A 449 -13.26 -13.90 2.65
C ARG A 449 -14.21 -14.11 3.84
N PRO A 450 -15.52 -13.86 3.68
CA PRO A 450 -16.48 -13.97 4.78
C PRO A 450 -16.58 -15.39 5.35
N GLU A 451 -16.54 -16.42 4.50
CA GLU A 451 -16.60 -17.83 4.90
C GLU A 451 -15.43 -18.20 5.82
N TRP A 452 -14.22 -17.76 5.45
CA TRP A 452 -13.04 -18.00 6.26
C TRP A 452 -13.09 -17.21 7.56
N PHE A 453 -13.50 -15.94 7.53
CA PHE A 453 -13.65 -15.13 8.74
C PHE A 453 -14.61 -15.79 9.72
N HIS A 454 -15.76 -16.26 9.22
CA HIS A 454 -16.77 -16.90 10.05
C HIS A 454 -16.23 -18.13 10.77
N GLN A 455 -15.60 -19.06 10.03
CA GLN A 455 -15.00 -20.25 10.62
C GLN A 455 -13.81 -19.94 11.54
N TYR A 456 -13.00 -18.96 11.18
CA TYR A 456 -11.86 -18.56 11.99
C TYR A 456 -12.29 -17.97 13.34
N MET A 457 -13.37 -17.18 13.37
CA MET A 457 -13.91 -16.62 14.62
C MET A 457 -14.47 -17.69 15.57
N LEU A 458 -15.03 -18.78 15.02
CA LEU A 458 -15.50 -19.93 15.81
C LEU A 458 -14.34 -20.72 16.42
N ASN A 459 -13.27 -20.94 15.67
CA ASN A 459 -12.13 -21.74 16.14
C ASN A 459 -10.79 -21.28 15.55
N PRO A 460 -10.16 -20.23 16.11
CA PRO A 460 -8.88 -19.73 15.61
C PRO A 460 -7.75 -20.77 15.68
N GLN A 461 -7.76 -21.64 16.70
CA GLN A 461 -6.71 -22.65 16.93
C GLN A 461 -6.67 -23.72 15.84
N ALA A 462 -7.80 -24.06 15.22
CA ALA A 462 -7.84 -25.02 14.11
C ALA A 462 -7.08 -24.52 12.86
N TYR A 463 -7.03 -23.21 12.66
CA TYR A 463 -6.36 -22.59 11.50
C TYR A 463 -4.93 -22.14 11.81
N ARG A 464 -4.65 -21.79 13.07
CA ARG A 464 -3.33 -21.38 13.54
C ARG A 464 -3.09 -21.91 14.94
N PRO A 465 -2.53 -23.13 15.08
CA PRO A 465 -2.19 -23.68 16.38
C PRO A 465 -1.25 -22.74 17.16
N GLY A 466 -1.56 -22.51 18.43
CA GLY A 466 -0.79 -21.62 19.30
C GLY A 466 -1.10 -20.12 19.10
N THR A 467 -2.15 -19.78 18.35
CA THR A 467 -2.54 -18.38 18.14
C THR A 467 -2.97 -17.71 19.45
N ARG A 468 -2.61 -16.43 19.63
CA ARG A 468 -3.13 -15.59 20.72
C ARG A 468 -4.58 -15.18 20.53
N MET A 469 -5.12 -15.30 19.32
CA MET A 469 -6.51 -14.96 19.06
C MET A 469 -7.44 -15.90 19.83
N PRO A 470 -8.24 -15.39 20.79
CA PRO A 470 -9.13 -16.22 21.57
C PRO A 470 -10.31 -16.71 20.73
N ALA A 471 -10.83 -17.89 21.06
CA ALA A 471 -12.14 -18.30 20.57
C ALA A 471 -13.21 -17.49 21.33
N ALA A 472 -13.84 -16.52 20.67
CA ALA A 472 -14.89 -15.70 21.27
C ALA A 472 -16.16 -16.50 21.62
N TRP A 473 -16.36 -17.64 20.93
CA TRP A 473 -17.44 -18.60 21.17
C TRP A 473 -16.87 -20.00 21.42
N PRO A 474 -16.23 -20.23 22.58
CA PRO A 474 -15.59 -21.52 22.85
C PRO A 474 -16.64 -22.65 22.80
N GLN A 475 -16.36 -23.69 22.02
CA GLN A 475 -17.28 -24.82 21.80
C GLN A 475 -18.65 -24.40 21.22
N GLY A 476 -18.72 -23.26 20.53
CA GLY A 476 -19.97 -22.73 19.97
C GLY A 476 -20.92 -22.13 21.01
N GLN A 477 -20.48 -21.93 22.25
CA GLN A 477 -21.31 -21.33 23.31
C GLN A 477 -21.28 -19.81 23.27
N VAL A 478 -22.42 -19.18 23.54
CA VAL A 478 -22.56 -17.72 23.56
C VAL A 478 -22.30 -17.14 24.93
N LEU A 479 -21.29 -16.28 25.02
CA LEU A 479 -20.91 -15.58 26.25
C LEU A 479 -21.74 -14.32 26.51
N LEU A 480 -22.36 -13.75 25.46
CA LEU A 480 -23.15 -12.52 25.51
C LEU A 480 -24.58 -12.77 24.99
N PRO A 481 -25.43 -13.52 25.72
CA PRO A 481 -26.73 -13.97 25.22
C PRO A 481 -27.71 -12.81 24.94
N ASN A 482 -27.50 -11.66 25.58
CA ASN A 482 -28.35 -10.47 25.41
C ASN A 482 -28.04 -9.68 24.12
N VAL A 483 -27.03 -10.07 23.35
CA VAL A 483 -26.67 -9.40 22.09
C VAL A 483 -27.21 -10.21 20.91
N LEU A 484 -28.17 -9.65 20.18
CA LEU A 484 -28.80 -10.23 18.97
C LEU A 484 -29.33 -11.66 19.17
N ASP A 485 -30.07 -11.89 20.25
CA ASP A 485 -30.71 -13.18 20.56
C ASP A 485 -29.73 -14.36 20.76
N GLY A 486 -28.43 -14.06 20.86
CA GLY A 486 -27.44 -14.94 21.47
C GLY A 486 -27.05 -16.17 20.65
N THR A 487 -26.98 -16.09 19.31
CA THR A 487 -26.36 -17.14 18.48
C THR A 487 -24.94 -16.74 18.04
N PRO A 488 -23.96 -17.67 17.97
CA PRO A 488 -22.61 -17.34 17.49
C PRO A 488 -22.64 -16.78 16.06
N ASP A 489 -23.41 -17.44 15.20
CA ASP A 489 -23.60 -17.13 13.79
C ASP A 489 -24.05 -15.68 13.56
N THR A 490 -25.12 -15.25 14.24
CA THR A 490 -25.63 -13.88 14.13
C THR A 490 -24.66 -12.86 14.72
N GLN A 491 -23.96 -13.19 15.82
CA GLN A 491 -22.99 -12.29 16.42
C GLN A 491 -21.73 -12.13 15.56
N ILE A 492 -21.21 -13.20 14.97
CA ILE A 492 -20.09 -13.16 14.02
C ILE A 492 -20.47 -12.34 12.78
N HIS A 493 -21.68 -12.57 12.22
CA HIS A 493 -22.19 -11.77 11.11
C HIS A 493 -22.23 -10.28 11.50
N SER A 494 -22.68 -9.94 12.70
CA SER A 494 -22.74 -8.55 13.17
C SER A 494 -21.36 -7.88 13.25
N VAL A 495 -20.33 -8.62 13.69
CA VAL A 495 -18.93 -8.13 13.69
C VAL A 495 -18.46 -7.91 12.26
N TRP A 496 -18.75 -8.82 11.34
CA TRP A 496 -18.41 -8.66 9.92
C TRP A 496 -19.10 -7.44 9.31
N SER A 497 -20.40 -7.26 9.52
CA SER A 497 -21.18 -6.11 9.04
C SER A 497 -20.62 -4.79 9.58
N TYR A 498 -20.23 -4.73 10.85
CA TYR A 498 -19.60 -3.55 11.43
C TYR A 498 -18.23 -3.26 10.78
N LEU A 499 -17.35 -4.26 10.66
CA LEU A 499 -16.03 -4.09 10.05
C LEU A 499 -16.09 -3.82 8.53
N SER A 500 -17.22 -4.08 7.87
CA SER A 500 -17.43 -3.76 6.45
C SER A 500 -17.45 -2.26 6.15
N ASP A 501 -17.70 -1.42 7.16
CA ASP A 501 -17.60 0.05 7.01
C ASP A 501 -16.14 0.52 6.89
N GLY A 502 -15.17 -0.35 7.18
CA GLY A 502 -13.75 -0.09 7.01
C GLY A 502 -13.32 1.18 7.73
N ASP A 503 -12.66 2.09 7.01
CA ASP A 503 -12.15 3.34 7.59
C ASP A 503 -13.26 4.35 7.93
N LYS A 504 -14.52 4.08 7.55
CA LYS A 504 -15.70 4.88 7.94
C LYS A 504 -16.40 4.33 9.18
N ALA A 505 -15.99 3.19 9.70
CA ALA A 505 -16.59 2.59 10.88
C ALA A 505 -16.34 3.47 12.12
N SER A 506 -17.40 3.76 12.89
CA SER A 506 -17.24 4.46 14.18
C SER A 506 -16.32 3.65 15.10
N PRO A 507 -15.36 4.27 15.82
CA PRO A 507 -14.45 3.56 16.71
C PRO A 507 -15.19 2.69 17.74
N PRO A 508 -14.71 1.46 18.05
CA PRO A 508 -15.32 0.62 19.09
C PRO A 508 -15.31 1.31 20.46
N THR A 509 -16.28 0.97 21.30
CA THR A 509 -16.36 1.50 22.67
C THR A 509 -15.11 1.12 23.49
N GLY A 510 -14.56 2.08 24.22
CA GLY A 510 -13.35 1.88 25.06
C GLY A 510 -12.01 1.98 24.32
N LEU A 511 -12.00 2.46 23.07
CA LEU A 511 -10.78 2.68 22.29
C LEU A 511 -10.49 4.19 22.13
N GLY A 512 -9.27 4.64 22.45
CA GLY A 512 -8.82 6.03 22.31
C GLY A 512 -8.72 6.78 23.65
N SER A 513 -8.59 8.12 23.59
CA SER A 513 -8.70 8.98 24.77
C SER A 513 -10.10 8.87 25.36
N ASP A 514 -10.21 8.84 26.68
CA ASP A 514 -11.50 8.80 27.37
C ASP A 514 -12.37 9.96 26.87
N PRO A 515 -13.45 9.68 26.12
CA PRO A 515 -14.36 10.75 25.73
C PRO A 515 -14.88 11.40 27.00
N GLU A 516 -15.08 12.73 26.97
CA GLU A 516 -15.86 13.39 28.02
C GLU A 516 -17.34 13.09 27.74
N GLU A 517 -17.70 11.81 27.86
CA GLU A 517 -19.05 11.33 27.61
C GLU A 517 -20.01 11.98 28.60
N LEU A 518 -21.07 12.58 28.06
CA LEU A 518 -22.20 13.03 28.84
C LEU A 518 -23.07 11.84 29.18
N TYR A 519 -22.85 11.28 30.37
CA TYR A 519 -23.63 10.16 30.87
C TYR A 519 -25.06 10.57 31.20
N VAL A 520 -26.01 9.81 30.66
CA VAL A 520 -27.44 9.94 30.96
C VAL A 520 -27.86 8.77 31.84
N ILE A 521 -28.19 9.08 33.10
CA ILE A 521 -28.43 8.10 34.15
C ILE A 521 -29.88 8.20 34.61
N ASP A 522 -30.25 9.29 35.31
CA ASP A 522 -31.56 9.40 35.99
C ASP A 522 -32.53 10.37 35.30
N GLU A 523 -32.00 11.40 34.65
CA GLU A 523 -32.77 12.45 33.98
C GLU A 523 -32.21 12.78 32.60
N ALA A 524 -33.00 13.45 31.77
CA ALA A 524 -32.60 13.79 30.41
C ALA A 524 -31.48 14.82 30.42
N VAL A 525 -30.39 14.55 29.68
CA VAL A 525 -29.25 15.47 29.58
C VAL A 525 -29.31 16.21 28.25
N ILE A 526 -29.04 17.51 28.28
CA ILE A 526 -29.09 18.38 27.10
C ILE A 526 -27.68 18.81 26.69
N TYR A 527 -27.39 18.68 25.39
CA TYR A 527 -26.16 19.16 24.78
C TYR A 527 -26.47 20.13 23.63
N ARG A 528 -26.05 21.39 23.79
CA ARG A 528 -26.33 22.46 22.80
C ARG A 528 -25.04 22.92 22.14
N ASN A 529 -24.79 22.41 20.94
CA ASN A 529 -23.61 22.78 20.17
C ASN A 529 -23.79 22.53 18.67
N PHE A 530 -22.71 22.64 17.89
CA PHE A 530 -22.67 22.22 16.50
C PHE A 530 -22.72 20.70 16.41
N ILE A 531 -23.82 20.14 15.89
CA ILE A 531 -24.03 18.69 15.83
C ILE A 531 -24.06 18.22 14.38
N GLU A 532 -23.20 17.24 14.06
CA GLU A 532 -23.09 16.71 12.71
C GLU A 532 -24.40 16.05 12.30
N GLY A 533 -25.05 16.59 11.26
CA GLY A 533 -26.36 16.11 10.79
C GLY A 533 -27.59 16.82 11.33
N ALA A 534 -27.45 17.67 12.36
CA ALA A 534 -28.52 18.51 12.88
C ALA A 534 -28.22 20.02 12.77
N GLY A 535 -26.98 20.38 12.42
CA GLY A 535 -26.60 21.75 12.11
C GLY A 535 -26.13 22.57 13.31
N PRO A 536 -25.91 23.89 13.11
CA PRO A 536 -25.22 24.73 14.09
C PRO A 536 -26.09 25.25 15.22
N ARG A 537 -27.42 25.04 15.17
CA ARG A 537 -28.37 25.38 16.24
C ARG A 537 -29.06 24.13 16.78
N ALA A 538 -28.32 23.02 16.82
CA ALA A 538 -28.84 21.75 17.28
C ALA A 538 -28.94 21.70 18.81
N ILE A 539 -29.97 21.01 19.29
CA ILE A 539 -30.21 20.70 20.69
C ILE A 539 -30.29 19.18 20.78
N ALA A 540 -29.22 18.55 21.22
CA ALA A 540 -29.23 17.13 21.53
C ALA A 540 -29.83 16.89 22.91
N VAL A 541 -30.62 15.84 23.01
CA VAL A 541 -31.28 15.39 24.24
C VAL A 541 -31.04 13.90 24.36
N GLY A 542 -30.42 13.49 25.46
CA GLY A 542 -30.23 12.09 25.78
C GLY A 542 -31.17 11.68 26.89
N TYR A 543 -31.85 10.54 26.73
CA TYR A 543 -32.79 10.01 27.73
C TYR A 543 -32.19 8.82 28.50
N PRO A 544 -32.55 8.63 29.78
CA PRO A 544 -32.13 7.49 30.59
C PRO A 544 -32.37 6.13 29.91
N GLU A 545 -33.43 6.04 29.12
CA GLU A 545 -33.82 4.85 28.35
C GLU A 545 -32.94 4.57 27.11
N LYS A 546 -31.79 5.24 26.98
CA LYS A 546 -30.79 5.02 25.93
C LYS A 546 -31.29 5.26 24.51
N VAL A 547 -32.33 6.07 24.35
CA VAL A 547 -32.69 6.74 23.10
C VAL A 547 -32.31 8.20 23.21
N ASN A 548 -31.76 8.76 22.15
CA ASN A 548 -31.25 10.11 22.08
C ASN A 548 -31.78 10.78 20.81
N LEU A 549 -31.89 12.10 20.82
CA LEU A 549 -32.33 12.89 19.67
C LEU A 549 -31.51 14.15 19.49
N ALA A 550 -31.51 14.70 18.28
CA ALA A 550 -31.05 16.06 18.02
C ALA A 550 -32.16 16.85 17.33
N PHE A 551 -32.63 17.90 17.99
CA PHE A 551 -33.59 18.86 17.45
C PHE A 551 -32.84 20.00 16.76
N ASP A 552 -33.14 20.25 15.49
CA ASP A 552 -32.59 21.37 14.74
C ASP A 552 -33.45 22.62 14.96
N ALA A 553 -32.97 23.59 15.76
CA ALA A 553 -33.72 24.81 16.04
C ALA A 553 -33.73 25.84 14.89
N ASN A 554 -33.07 25.55 13.75
CA ASN A 554 -33.26 26.30 12.51
C ASN A 554 -34.44 25.76 11.72
N ASN A 555 -34.50 24.43 11.56
CA ASN A 555 -35.52 23.77 10.75
C ASN A 555 -36.76 23.33 11.53
N LEU A 556 -36.69 23.41 12.87
CA LEU A 556 -37.76 23.13 13.83
C LEU A 556 -38.27 21.69 13.79
N ASN A 557 -37.37 20.75 13.54
CA ASN A 557 -37.65 19.33 13.47
C ASN A 557 -36.65 18.54 14.32
N ILE A 558 -36.99 17.30 14.61
CA ILE A 558 -35.99 16.31 15.05
C ILE A 558 -35.23 15.88 13.80
N ALA A 559 -33.92 16.13 13.77
CA ALA A 559 -33.04 15.82 12.64
C ALA A 559 -32.34 14.46 12.80
N LEU A 560 -32.04 14.07 14.05
CA LEU A 560 -31.37 12.81 14.36
C LEU A 560 -32.07 12.07 15.48
N LEU A 561 -32.04 10.74 15.40
CA LEU A 561 -32.29 9.81 16.49
C LEU A 561 -31.13 8.82 16.57
N TRP A 562 -30.70 8.44 17.78
CA TRP A 562 -29.68 7.39 17.98
C TRP A 562 -29.85 6.73 19.33
N HIS A 563 -29.15 5.63 19.58
CA HIS A 563 -29.25 4.84 20.81
C HIS A 563 -27.93 4.75 21.56
N ASN A 564 -27.99 4.27 22.80
CA ASN A 564 -26.86 4.06 23.71
C ASN A 564 -26.17 5.38 24.11
N ALA A 565 -24.85 5.49 23.92
CA ALA A 565 -24.05 6.61 24.37
C ALA A 565 -24.58 7.95 23.80
N PHE A 566 -24.66 8.98 24.63
CA PHE A 566 -25.31 10.22 24.26
C PHE A 566 -24.42 11.10 23.39
N MET A 567 -23.50 11.85 23.99
CA MET A 567 -22.62 12.80 23.31
C MET A 567 -21.24 12.82 23.97
N ASP A 568 -20.19 13.03 23.18
CA ASP A 568 -18.86 13.37 23.66
C ASP A 568 -18.71 14.90 23.69
N ALA A 569 -18.50 15.47 24.87
CA ALA A 569 -18.38 16.90 25.04
C ALA A 569 -16.95 17.43 24.80
N SER A 570 -15.96 16.55 24.77
CA SER A 570 -14.52 16.87 24.80
C SER A 570 -14.13 17.89 23.72
N ARG A 571 -14.65 17.72 22.49
CA ARG A 571 -14.41 18.60 21.35
C ARG A 571 -14.69 20.06 21.69
N HIS A 572 -15.82 20.35 22.32
CA HIS A 572 -16.27 21.73 22.51
C HIS A 572 -15.95 22.30 23.90
N TRP A 573 -15.61 21.45 24.88
CA TRP A 573 -15.24 21.87 26.23
C TRP A 573 -13.74 22.13 26.37
N SER A 574 -12.91 21.53 25.52
CA SER A 574 -11.49 21.86 25.41
C SER A 574 -11.24 22.97 24.36
N GLY A 575 -10.82 24.16 24.81
CA GLY A 575 -10.12 25.15 23.97
C GLY A 575 -10.86 25.78 22.77
N ARG A 576 -12.12 26.23 22.93
CA ARG A 576 -12.95 26.83 21.85
C ARG A 576 -13.13 25.91 20.62
N GLY A 577 -13.32 24.62 20.85
CA GLY A 577 -13.48 23.61 19.81
C GLY A 577 -14.28 24.06 18.59
N GLN A 578 -13.63 24.06 17.43
CA GLN A 578 -14.27 24.27 16.13
C GLN A 578 -14.74 22.93 15.55
N GLY A 579 -15.79 22.96 14.74
CA GLY A 579 -16.30 21.79 14.01
C GLY A 579 -17.60 21.23 14.59
N PHE A 580 -18.11 20.17 13.97
CA PHE A 580 -19.36 19.51 14.37
C PHE A 580 -19.08 18.26 15.19
N GLN A 581 -19.80 18.04 16.29
CA GLN A 581 -19.72 16.80 17.06
C GLN A 581 -20.81 15.83 16.58
N GLY A 582 -20.42 14.64 16.16
CA GLY A 582 -21.36 13.57 15.81
C GLY A 582 -21.90 12.85 17.06
N PRO A 583 -23.02 12.11 16.92
CA PRO A 583 -23.50 11.20 17.97
C PRO A 583 -22.40 10.24 18.43
N LEU A 584 -22.27 10.04 19.75
CA LEU A 584 -21.32 9.08 20.32
C LEU A 584 -21.85 7.64 20.28
N GLY A 585 -23.17 7.51 20.35
CA GLY A 585 -23.88 6.24 20.37
C GLY A 585 -24.12 5.64 18.98
N ASP A 586 -25.01 4.66 18.94
CA ASP A 586 -25.21 3.76 17.80
C ASP A 586 -26.56 3.97 17.13
N ASN A 587 -26.86 3.22 16.06
CA ASN A 587 -28.15 3.24 15.37
C ASN A 587 -28.61 4.64 14.92
N VAL A 588 -27.67 5.49 14.49
CA VAL A 588 -27.98 6.85 14.06
C VAL A 588 -28.95 6.84 12.86
N LEU A 589 -30.17 7.29 13.09
CA LEU A 589 -31.19 7.57 12.11
C LEU A 589 -31.20 9.06 11.81
N ARG A 590 -31.07 9.40 10.52
CA ARG A 590 -31.21 10.77 10.02
C ARG A 590 -32.64 10.96 9.51
N LEU A 591 -33.35 11.92 10.09
CA LEU A 591 -34.70 12.29 9.67
C LEU A 591 -34.58 13.46 8.69
N THR A 592 -34.92 13.23 7.42
CA THR A 592 -34.71 14.14 6.28
C THR A 592 -35.72 15.30 6.20
N ALA A 593 -36.51 15.52 7.25
CA ALA A 593 -37.59 16.50 7.22
C ALA A 593 -37.07 17.91 7.56
N ASN A 594 -36.85 18.77 6.56
CA ASN A 594 -37.07 20.24 6.73
C ASN A 594 -38.46 20.53 7.35
N GLN A 595 -38.72 21.78 7.76
CA GLN A 595 -39.97 22.28 8.38
C GLN A 595 -41.15 21.29 8.54
N PRO A 596 -41.57 20.97 9.79
CA PRO A 596 -42.52 19.88 10.07
C PRO A 596 -43.96 20.14 9.60
N PHE A 597 -44.37 21.40 9.47
CA PHE A 597 -45.71 21.79 9.04
C PHE A 597 -45.68 22.70 7.80
N ALA A 598 -46.78 22.73 7.06
CA ALA A 598 -46.99 23.71 6.00
C ALA A 598 -48.49 23.98 5.83
N ALA A 599 -48.85 25.23 5.56
CA ALA A 599 -50.19 25.57 5.08
C ALA A 599 -50.23 25.33 3.56
N LEU A 600 -50.95 24.29 3.14
CA LEU A 600 -51.06 23.87 1.73
C LEU A 600 -52.52 23.89 1.28
N ALA A 601 -52.74 23.99 -0.03
CA ALA A 601 -54.09 23.86 -0.60
C ALA A 601 -54.62 22.43 -0.44
N ASP A 602 -53.74 21.45 -0.68
CA ASP A 602 -54.00 20.01 -0.57
C ASP A 602 -52.70 19.22 -0.31
N ALA A 603 -52.81 17.89 -0.19
CA ALA A 603 -51.70 16.99 0.11
C ALA A 603 -50.73 16.76 -1.06
N GLU A 604 -51.13 17.08 -2.29
CA GLU A 604 -50.33 16.89 -3.51
C GLU A 604 -49.45 18.11 -3.81
N THR A 605 -49.75 19.24 -3.16
CA THR A 605 -48.95 20.47 -3.28
C THR A 605 -47.51 20.21 -2.81
N SER A 606 -46.53 20.61 -3.62
CA SER A 606 -45.11 20.41 -3.30
C SER A 606 -44.74 21.02 -1.94
N TRP A 607 -44.00 20.26 -1.13
CA TRP A 607 -43.58 20.72 0.19
C TRP A 607 -42.62 21.91 0.06
N PRO A 608 -42.77 22.99 0.86
CA PRO A 608 -41.91 24.16 0.69
C PRO A 608 -40.45 23.85 1.03
N THR A 609 -39.54 24.46 0.28
CA THR A 609 -38.10 24.18 0.31
C THR A 609 -37.27 25.36 0.82
N GLU A 610 -37.89 26.53 1.02
CA GLU A 610 -37.21 27.71 1.54
C GLU A 610 -36.85 27.55 3.02
N ASN A 611 -36.01 28.46 3.52
CA ASN A 611 -35.62 28.47 4.92
C ASN A 611 -36.88 28.65 5.80
N PRO A 612 -37.13 27.77 6.78
CA PRO A 612 -38.34 27.84 7.61
C PRO A 612 -38.54 29.21 8.27
N ARG A 613 -37.45 29.89 8.65
CA ARG A 613 -37.51 31.23 9.25
C ARG A 613 -38.04 32.29 8.30
N ASP A 614 -37.74 32.17 7.02
CA ASP A 614 -38.23 33.09 5.99
C ASP A 614 -39.72 32.84 5.71
N ASN A 615 -40.16 31.59 5.90
CA ASN A 615 -41.55 31.15 5.80
C ASN A 615 -42.37 31.29 7.10
N GLY A 616 -42.02 32.24 7.96
CA GLY A 616 -42.83 32.60 9.13
C GLY A 616 -42.67 31.71 10.37
N TYR A 617 -41.80 30.69 10.35
CA TYR A 617 -41.52 29.92 11.54
C TYR A 617 -40.73 30.71 12.58
N ARG A 618 -41.06 30.53 13.87
CA ARG A 618 -40.34 31.14 14.99
C ARG A 618 -40.07 30.11 16.08
N PHE A 619 -38.80 29.84 16.36
CA PHE A 619 -38.42 29.08 17.56
C PHE A 619 -38.69 29.91 18.81
N ARG A 620 -39.41 29.34 19.78
CA ARG A 620 -39.74 29.99 21.05
C ARG A 620 -38.96 29.40 22.24
N GLY A 621 -38.06 28.46 21.99
CA GLY A 621 -37.23 27.80 23.01
C GLY A 621 -37.75 26.41 23.37
N TYR A 622 -37.45 25.96 24.59
CA TYR A 622 -37.98 24.73 25.15
C TYR A 622 -38.22 24.90 26.64
N ARG A 623 -39.12 24.09 27.21
CA ARG A 623 -39.39 24.02 28.65
C ARG A 623 -39.01 22.64 29.16
N LEU A 624 -38.34 22.58 30.32
CA LEU A 624 -38.01 21.32 30.97
C LEU A 624 -39.17 20.89 31.87
N GLY A 625 -39.62 19.65 31.67
CA GLY A 625 -40.64 19.01 32.48
C GLY A 625 -40.03 18.07 33.54
N LYS A 626 -40.79 17.01 33.86
CA LYS A 626 -40.33 15.95 34.76
C LYS A 626 -39.10 15.23 34.19
N ALA A 627 -38.13 14.91 35.05
CA ALA A 627 -36.85 14.28 34.67
C ALA A 627 -36.11 15.04 33.56
N GLU A 628 -36.18 16.37 33.60
CA GLU A 628 -35.55 17.30 32.66
C GLU A 628 -35.90 17.09 31.18
N ARG A 629 -37.00 16.39 30.88
CA ARG A 629 -37.42 16.15 29.49
C ARG A 629 -37.90 17.44 28.82
N PRO A 630 -37.35 17.84 27.67
CA PRO A 630 -37.71 19.09 27.02
C PRO A 630 -38.99 18.96 26.19
N THR A 631 -39.88 19.95 26.34
CA THR A 631 -40.92 20.27 25.35
C THR A 631 -40.40 21.41 24.48
N PHE A 632 -40.20 21.16 23.19
CA PHE A 632 -39.79 22.19 22.23
C PHE A 632 -40.98 23.07 21.85
N LEU A 633 -40.75 24.38 21.80
CA LEU A 633 -41.79 25.38 21.58
C LEU A 633 -41.45 26.16 20.31
N TYR A 634 -42.38 26.16 19.36
CA TYR A 634 -42.25 26.95 18.14
C TYR A 634 -43.61 27.40 17.63
N GLU A 635 -43.59 28.33 16.68
CA GLU A 635 -44.79 28.94 16.13
C GLU A 635 -44.69 28.99 14.60
N TYR A 636 -45.82 28.73 13.95
CA TYR A 636 -45.99 28.84 12.51
C TYR A 636 -47.45 29.24 12.20
N ASP A 637 -47.63 30.21 11.31
CA ASP A 637 -48.95 30.66 10.84
C ASP A 637 -50.00 30.94 11.95
N GLY A 638 -49.55 31.60 13.04
CA GLY A 638 -50.42 31.92 14.18
C GLY A 638 -50.82 30.69 15.03
N ILE A 639 -50.18 29.55 14.83
CA ILE A 639 -50.33 28.32 15.61
C ILE A 639 -49.09 28.15 16.48
N ALA A 640 -49.29 28.08 17.79
CA ALA A 640 -48.25 27.65 18.72
C ALA A 640 -48.21 26.12 18.74
N ILE A 641 -47.02 25.56 18.56
CA ILE A 641 -46.75 24.13 18.61
C ILE A 641 -45.89 23.82 19.83
N GLU A 642 -46.37 22.88 20.65
CA GLU A 642 -45.59 22.21 21.69
C GLU A 642 -45.25 20.81 21.21
N ASP A 643 -43.96 20.48 21.22
CA ASP A 643 -43.42 19.23 20.70
C ASP A 643 -42.65 18.50 21.79
N PHE A 644 -43.27 17.43 22.30
CA PHE A 644 -42.79 16.68 23.44
C PHE A 644 -42.35 15.26 23.02
N PRO A 645 -41.05 15.06 22.81
CA PRO A 645 -40.47 13.73 22.65
C PRO A 645 -40.20 13.05 24.00
N GLU A 646 -40.51 11.75 24.07
CA GLU A 646 -40.21 10.88 25.20
C GLU A 646 -39.83 9.46 24.74
N ALA A 647 -39.09 8.74 25.58
CA ALA A 647 -38.80 7.33 25.35
C ALA A 647 -40.07 6.50 25.63
N ALA A 648 -40.35 5.52 24.77
CA ALA A 648 -41.57 4.72 24.86
C ALA A 648 -41.37 3.35 25.53
N SER A 649 -40.12 2.91 25.75
CA SER A 649 -39.78 1.70 26.50
C SER A 649 -38.44 1.83 27.23
N THR A 650 -38.06 0.83 28.04
CA THR A 650 -36.73 0.72 28.68
C THR A 650 -35.86 -0.36 28.01
N GLU A 651 -36.22 -0.80 26.80
CA GLU A 651 -35.44 -1.80 26.06
C GLU A 651 -34.14 -1.19 25.51
N GLN A 652 -33.17 -2.04 25.17
CA GLN A 652 -31.86 -1.61 24.65
C GLN A 652 -31.97 -0.66 23.44
N PHE A 653 -33.03 -0.80 22.63
CA PHE A 653 -33.34 0.08 21.51
C PHE A 653 -34.74 0.70 21.66
N SER A 654 -34.91 1.50 22.71
CA SER A 654 -36.19 2.14 23.02
C SER A 654 -36.74 2.98 21.84
N PRO A 655 -38.03 2.82 21.47
CA PRO A 655 -38.66 3.69 20.50
C PRO A 655 -38.88 5.10 21.10
N LEU A 656 -38.95 6.11 20.24
CA LEU A 656 -39.31 7.46 20.65
C LEU A 656 -40.80 7.70 20.37
N ARG A 657 -41.55 8.13 21.38
CA ARG A 657 -42.90 8.66 21.23
C ARG A 657 -42.83 10.19 21.17
N ARG A 658 -43.50 10.78 20.18
CA ARG A 658 -43.56 12.24 20.01
C ARG A 658 -45.01 12.70 20.13
N THR A 659 -45.28 13.63 21.05
CA THR A 659 -46.59 14.24 21.24
C THR A 659 -46.57 15.69 20.76
N LEU A 660 -47.41 16.02 19.79
CA LEU A 660 -47.55 17.37 19.22
C LEU A 660 -48.86 18.02 19.70
N THR A 661 -48.77 19.14 20.39
CA THR A 661 -49.94 19.93 20.83
C THR A 661 -50.00 21.23 20.03
N LEU A 662 -51.11 21.45 19.31
CA LEU A 662 -51.29 22.61 18.46
C LEU A 662 -52.35 23.54 19.08
N THR A 663 -51.97 24.79 19.36
CA THR A 663 -52.87 25.81 19.90
C THR A 663 -52.93 27.00 18.96
N ARG A 664 -54.13 27.29 18.42
CA ARG A 664 -54.34 28.46 17.57
C ARG A 664 -54.35 29.74 18.41
N ARG A 665 -53.48 30.70 18.09
CA ARG A 665 -53.36 31.99 18.78
C ARG A 665 -53.72 33.20 17.90
N GLY A 666 -53.91 33.01 16.59
CA GLY A 666 -54.30 34.07 15.67
C GLY A 666 -55.01 33.58 14.40
N SER A 667 -55.31 34.51 13.50
CA SER A 667 -55.84 34.25 12.14
C SER A 667 -54.74 33.74 11.21
N SER A 668 -54.99 32.64 10.50
CA SER A 668 -54.06 31.99 9.56
C SER A 668 -53.99 32.72 8.22
N ALA A 669 -52.87 32.59 7.50
CA ALA A 669 -52.69 33.06 6.13
C ALA A 669 -53.60 32.39 5.09
N GLY A 670 -54.29 31.30 5.46
CA GLY A 670 -55.20 30.53 4.60
C GLY A 670 -54.55 29.21 4.14
N GLY A 671 -55.37 28.18 3.91
CA GLY A 671 -54.92 26.81 3.56
C GLY A 671 -55.23 25.78 4.66
N LYS A 672 -55.08 24.49 4.34
CA LYS A 672 -55.14 23.38 5.31
C LYS A 672 -53.74 23.21 5.91
N LEU A 673 -53.65 22.95 7.22
CA LEU A 673 -52.37 22.65 7.85
C LEU A 673 -52.03 21.18 7.61
N HIS A 674 -50.88 20.92 6.99
CA HIS A 674 -50.34 19.59 6.79
C HIS A 674 -49.14 19.37 7.70
N TYR A 675 -48.98 18.15 8.22
CA TYR A 675 -47.83 17.69 8.98
C TYR A 675 -47.05 16.67 8.16
N ARG A 676 -45.74 16.86 8.04
CA ARG A 676 -44.87 15.90 7.36
C ARG A 676 -44.28 14.94 8.39
N ALA A 677 -44.93 13.79 8.53
CA ALA A 677 -44.53 12.75 9.48
C ALA A 677 -43.20 12.07 9.12
N ALA A 678 -42.97 11.80 7.83
CA ALA A 678 -41.75 11.16 7.35
C ALA A 678 -41.41 11.58 5.91
N VAL A 679 -40.14 11.39 5.53
CA VAL A 679 -39.63 11.57 4.17
C VAL A 679 -38.71 10.38 3.88
N GLY A 680 -38.91 9.75 2.73
CA GLY A 680 -38.10 8.64 2.25
C GLY A 680 -38.25 8.48 0.75
N ASP A 681 -37.29 7.77 0.14
CA ASP A 681 -37.36 7.28 -1.23
C ASP A 681 -38.47 6.23 -1.38
N THR A 682 -38.70 5.43 -0.32
CA THR A 682 -39.85 4.52 -0.20
C THR A 682 -40.55 4.69 1.14
N ILE A 683 -41.89 4.65 1.10
CA ILE A 683 -42.77 4.66 2.27
C ILE A 683 -43.82 3.57 2.06
N GLU A 684 -43.74 2.51 2.84
CA GLU A 684 -44.56 1.31 2.66
C GLU A 684 -45.44 1.07 3.90
N PRO A 685 -46.73 0.75 3.72
CA PRO A 685 -47.58 0.40 4.86
C PRO A 685 -47.09 -0.92 5.50
N ALA A 686 -47.15 -0.96 6.82
CA ALA A 686 -46.92 -2.13 7.65
C ALA A 686 -48.18 -2.45 8.48
N GLU A 687 -48.15 -3.55 9.24
CA GLU A 687 -49.27 -3.95 10.10
C GLU A 687 -49.60 -2.88 11.16
N ASP A 688 -50.85 -2.86 11.62
CA ASP A 688 -51.35 -1.97 12.71
C ASP A 688 -51.18 -0.45 12.46
N GLY A 689 -51.18 -0.03 11.20
CA GLY A 689 -51.11 1.39 10.82
C GLY A 689 -49.71 2.00 10.90
N TRP A 690 -48.68 1.16 11.04
CA TRP A 690 -47.28 1.56 10.93
C TRP A 690 -46.87 1.77 9.47
N PHE A 691 -45.84 2.58 9.26
CA PHE A 691 -45.19 2.74 7.95
C PHE A 691 -43.71 2.44 8.06
N THR A 692 -43.14 1.75 7.07
CA THR A 692 -41.70 1.54 6.95
C THR A 692 -41.11 2.56 5.96
N ILE A 693 -40.08 3.29 6.39
CA ILE A 693 -39.44 4.34 5.59
C ILE A 693 -38.05 3.88 5.12
N ASN A 694 -37.85 3.81 3.80
CA ASN A 694 -36.62 3.31 3.15
C ASN A 694 -36.20 1.90 3.61
N GLY A 695 -37.13 1.09 4.13
CA GLY A 695 -36.80 -0.18 4.80
C GLY A 695 -36.01 -0.02 6.12
N THR A 696 -35.85 1.20 6.64
CA THR A 696 -34.88 1.51 7.70
C THR A 696 -35.47 1.82 9.08
N TRP A 697 -36.68 2.37 9.17
CA TRP A 697 -37.36 2.62 10.45
C TRP A 697 -38.88 2.59 10.28
N LYS A 698 -39.58 2.25 11.37
CA LYS A 698 -41.04 2.18 11.45
C LYS A 698 -41.58 3.44 12.15
N THR A 699 -42.62 4.07 11.58
CA THR A 699 -43.27 5.29 12.10
C THR A 699 -44.78 5.20 12.16
#